data_AF-A0A8I2G4H8-F1
#
_entry.id   AF-A0A8I2G4H8-F1
#
_cell.length_a   1.000
_cell.length_b   1.000
_cell.length_c   1.000
_cell.angle_alpha   90.00
_cell.angle_beta   90.00
_cell.angle_gamma   90.00
#
_symmetry.space_group_name_H-M   'P 1'
#
loop_
_entity.id
_entity.type
_entity.pdbx_description
1 polymer ?
#
loop_
_entity_poly.entity_id
_entity_poly.type
_entity_poly.pdbx_seq_one_letter_code
_entity_poly.pdbx_strand_id
1 'polypeptide(L)'
;MAKRPPESLKETANQLAHYIANGNKETGKIQALERKLLLNRAPSSANITIKKVPKPGESVGIWAPARIEGKKYYTRDEKYKQEFNQWARVHEIPPKSSKKRIVYLGESVSRGYLLDPFYTPASVLEVLLNSKPGLLQAEVVDLARNDLLINDLTDLCSSCLALEPDVLVIFAGNNWVNGFSFTEDLAAKIIEVMGTQNRFSSLKPILENQYKKMVSSFMKHAAGLSKAYQVPVLYVIPEYNLLDFQSSWVQQINTWPKGETGTWLRLKDEIQTELGKGNIERAEELSHEMIKLNQGNPLGYELLARCKLERELFPEATKWLRMALDTAMFRGQNVPGCLTVIRDTLLEEAAKYNMTVVDLPEVFSRYQRGRPPGKELFLDYCHLSVEGIQVAMTSTAQKLFSILTDKEIPGAELGEKAPTPNNDVIARAHFFAAIHNAHRGEQPFDILYYHCLQSLNKSAKVTHLMLNYSEMVSYHTTWCLSKWCKKMFESGEMAQFPNILQPNNLYLMDIALVDAMAAALKRHGIDIEPRILKLRKKEHSFLNGKINLLESYYHLASYIASYRPNNSYYKAFSPQSRFFLVTGVDNDVELKLTYRVPHPDRNLKKEKVFLDVNNCFQKELPAFDYWQNFTLKVPGQSLKDGINTITILWPPNICYKKDVKNGPVRFQRDLMNQMMYPVYGEIYRFEAKRVEAQDIR
;
A
#
# COMPACT_ATOMS: atom_id res chain seq x y z
N MET A 1 20.77 19.81 9.07
CA MET A 1 21.83 19.23 9.93
C MET A 1 21.18 18.47 11.07
N ALA A 2 21.43 17.17 11.21
CA ALA A 2 20.96 16.43 12.38
C ALA A 2 21.72 16.94 13.62
N LYS A 3 20.99 17.42 14.63
CA LYS A 3 21.61 17.80 15.92
C LYS A 3 22.35 16.58 16.47
N ARG A 4 23.63 16.77 16.82
CA ARG A 4 24.44 15.76 17.51
C ARG A 4 23.67 15.33 18.78
N PRO A 5 23.54 14.02 19.06
CA PRO A 5 22.85 13.58 20.27
C PRO A 5 23.48 14.23 21.52
N PRO A 6 22.69 14.53 22.56
CA PRO A 6 23.20 15.06 23.82
C PRO A 6 24.31 14.17 24.38
N GLU A 7 25.35 14.79 24.93
CA GLU A 7 26.52 14.09 25.49
C GLU A 7 26.14 13.16 26.65
N SER A 8 25.03 13.48 27.34
CA SER A 8 24.40 12.64 28.37
C SER A 8 23.94 11.26 27.89
N LEU A 9 23.77 11.05 26.58
CA LEU A 9 23.39 9.74 26.02
C LEU A 9 24.61 8.85 25.71
N LYS A 10 25.83 9.40 25.68
CA LYS A 10 27.06 8.67 25.32
C LYS A 10 27.36 7.53 26.30
N GLU A 11 27.19 7.79 27.59
CA GLU A 11 27.41 6.78 28.63
C GLU A 11 26.39 5.65 28.56
N THR A 12 25.12 5.98 28.30
CA THR A 12 24.04 4.99 28.11
C THR A 12 24.31 4.13 26.86
N ALA A 13 24.80 4.74 25.77
CA ALA A 13 25.15 4.04 24.53
C ALA A 13 26.34 3.09 24.71
N ASN A 14 27.38 3.52 25.45
CA ASN A 14 28.53 2.68 25.76
C ASN A 14 28.15 1.50 26.65
N GLN A 15 27.29 1.71 27.65
CA GLN A 15 26.78 0.64 28.51
C GLN A 15 25.97 -0.37 27.70
N LEU A 16 25.07 0.09 26.82
CA LEU A 16 24.30 -0.81 25.94
C LEU A 16 25.23 -1.62 25.02
N ALA A 17 26.20 -0.96 24.38
CA ALA A 17 27.17 -1.63 23.50
C ALA A 17 27.98 -2.70 24.26
N HIS A 18 28.37 -2.43 25.50
CA HIS A 18 29.08 -3.38 26.35
C HIS A 18 28.21 -4.61 26.70
N TYR A 19 26.93 -4.41 27.02
CA TYR A 19 26.01 -5.52 27.28
C TYR A 19 25.76 -6.39 26.04
N ILE A 20 25.65 -5.77 24.86
CA ILE A 20 25.48 -6.47 23.58
C ILE A 20 26.75 -7.25 23.21
N ALA A 21 27.93 -6.64 23.33
CA ALA A 21 29.21 -7.24 22.96
C ALA A 21 29.57 -8.45 23.83
N ASN A 22 29.19 -8.43 25.12
CA ASN A 22 29.51 -9.50 26.07
C ASN A 22 28.46 -10.62 26.13
N GLY A 23 27.44 -10.61 25.25
CA GLY A 23 26.44 -11.67 25.16
C GLY A 23 25.60 -11.85 26.43
N ASN A 24 25.46 -10.80 27.24
CA ASN A 24 24.86 -10.89 28.56
C ASN A 24 23.32 -11.03 28.47
N LYS A 25 22.74 -11.99 29.21
CA LYS A 25 21.31 -12.36 29.12
C LYS A 25 20.38 -11.44 29.94
N GLU A 26 20.89 -10.36 30.53
CA GLU A 26 20.11 -9.40 31.33
C GLU A 26 19.22 -8.48 30.48
N THR A 27 18.25 -9.10 29.82
CA THR A 27 17.32 -8.50 28.84
C THR A 27 16.59 -7.27 29.40
N GLY A 28 16.29 -7.24 30.71
CA GLY A 28 15.64 -6.10 31.37
C GLY A 28 16.51 -4.83 31.40
N LYS A 29 17.83 -4.95 31.62
CA LYS A 29 18.75 -3.80 31.62
C LYS A 29 19.01 -3.29 30.20
N ILE A 30 19.16 -4.20 29.24
CA ILE A 30 19.28 -3.86 27.81
C ILE A 30 18.07 -3.03 27.38
N GLN A 31 16.84 -3.48 27.70
CA GLN A 31 15.62 -2.75 27.36
C GLN A 31 15.49 -1.38 28.07
N ALA A 32 16.01 -1.25 29.30
CA ALA A 32 16.00 0.03 30.01
C ALA A 32 16.96 1.03 29.37
N LEU A 33 18.15 0.57 28.96
CA LEU A 33 19.16 1.38 28.26
C LEU A 33 18.70 1.76 26.85
N GLU A 34 18.12 0.81 26.09
CA GLU A 34 17.50 1.09 24.78
C GLU A 34 16.38 2.12 24.90
N ARG A 35 15.48 1.98 25.89
CA ARG A 35 14.44 2.97 26.14
C ARG A 35 15.04 4.35 26.41
N LYS A 36 16.07 4.45 27.25
CA LYS A 36 16.77 5.72 27.51
C LYS A 36 17.38 6.35 26.26
N LEU A 37 17.94 5.55 25.34
CA LEU A 37 18.50 6.04 24.08
C LEU A 37 17.42 6.41 23.05
N LEU A 38 16.27 5.73 23.10
CA LEU A 38 15.12 5.93 22.22
C LEU A 38 14.11 6.96 22.75
N LEU A 39 14.28 7.50 23.97
CA LEU A 39 13.40 8.55 24.54
C LEU A 39 13.39 9.87 23.73
N ASN A 40 14.31 10.05 22.77
CA ASN A 40 14.29 11.16 21.81
C ASN A 40 13.92 10.76 20.37
N ARG A 41 13.57 9.48 20.15
CA ARG A 41 12.96 8.99 18.91
C ARG A 41 11.99 7.88 19.27
N ALA A 42 10.86 8.26 19.87
CA ALA A 42 9.68 7.46 19.63
C ALA A 42 9.50 7.41 18.10
N PRO A 43 9.43 6.23 17.47
CA PRO A 43 8.79 6.16 16.17
C PRO A 43 7.44 6.84 16.34
N SER A 44 7.02 7.64 15.37
CA SER A 44 5.64 8.11 15.31
C SER A 44 4.71 6.92 15.02
N SER A 45 4.62 5.95 15.95
CA SER A 45 3.29 5.56 16.34
C SER A 45 2.67 6.85 16.85
N ALA A 46 1.73 7.40 16.11
CA ALA A 46 0.76 8.32 16.69
C ALA A 46 0.45 7.74 18.08
N ASN A 47 0.84 8.44 19.13
CA ASN A 47 0.42 8.08 20.47
C ASN A 47 -1.09 8.07 20.37
N ILE A 48 -1.67 6.87 20.29
CA ILE A 48 -3.08 6.62 20.56
C ILE A 48 -3.21 6.90 22.05
N THR A 49 -3.18 8.19 22.34
CA THR A 49 -3.82 8.71 23.51
C THR A 49 -5.25 8.30 23.26
N ILE A 50 -5.81 7.47 24.12
CA ILE A 50 -7.25 7.21 24.15
C ILE A 50 -7.86 8.61 24.30
N LYS A 51 -8.19 9.25 23.17
CA LYS A 51 -8.88 10.53 23.17
C LYS A 51 -10.20 10.18 23.81
N LYS A 52 -10.49 10.80 24.96
CA LYS A 52 -11.83 10.76 25.52
C LYS A 52 -12.78 11.12 24.38
N VAL A 53 -13.77 10.27 24.12
CA VAL A 53 -14.88 10.54 23.21
C VAL A 53 -15.34 11.97 23.52
N PRO A 54 -15.21 12.92 22.57
CA PRO A 54 -15.70 14.28 22.79
C PRO A 54 -17.15 14.18 23.22
N LYS A 55 -17.54 14.90 24.27
CA LYS A 55 -18.96 14.91 24.65
C LYS A 55 -19.77 15.41 23.45
N PRO A 56 -20.99 14.89 23.22
CA PRO A 56 -21.87 15.41 22.18
C PRO A 56 -21.92 16.94 22.24
N GLY A 57 -21.48 17.60 21.17
CA GLY A 57 -21.48 19.06 21.05
C GLY A 57 -20.14 19.81 21.21
N GLU A 58 -19.03 19.15 21.57
CA GLU A 58 -17.71 19.80 21.75
C GLU A 58 -16.89 19.93 20.46
N SER A 59 -16.94 18.95 19.56
CA SER A 59 -16.31 18.99 18.23
C SER A 59 -16.84 17.85 17.36
N VAL A 60 -16.72 17.98 16.04
CA VAL A 60 -16.97 16.91 15.08
C VAL A 60 -15.68 16.74 14.30
N GLY A 61 -14.97 15.62 14.42
CA GLY A 61 -13.67 15.43 13.76
C GLY A 61 -12.70 16.59 14.02
N ILE A 62 -12.33 17.31 12.96
CA ILE A 62 -11.45 18.50 13.03
C ILE A 62 -12.19 19.83 13.15
N TRP A 63 -13.51 19.83 13.22
CA TRP A 63 -14.32 21.04 13.31
C TRP A 63 -14.76 21.32 14.75
N ALA A 64 -14.53 22.54 15.22
CA ALA A 64 -14.96 23.04 16.52
C ALA A 64 -16.20 23.92 16.40
N PRO A 65 -17.11 23.93 17.40
CA PRO A 65 -18.27 24.79 17.39
C PRO A 65 -17.86 26.27 17.44
N ALA A 66 -18.41 27.06 16.53
CA ALA A 66 -18.27 28.51 16.48
C ALA A 66 -19.66 29.17 16.50
N ARG A 67 -19.76 30.37 17.07
CA ARG A 67 -20.96 31.21 16.93
C ARG A 67 -20.69 32.32 15.93
N ILE A 68 -21.38 32.28 14.81
CA ILE A 68 -21.34 33.32 13.76
C ILE A 68 -22.77 33.86 13.67
N GLU A 69 -22.93 35.17 13.92
CA GLU A 69 -24.24 35.84 13.90
C GLU A 69 -25.30 35.15 14.79
N GLY A 70 -24.88 34.67 15.96
CA GLY A 70 -25.76 34.00 16.93
C GLY A 70 -26.15 32.56 16.57
N LYS A 71 -25.78 32.06 15.38
CA LYS A 71 -26.04 30.68 14.94
C LYS A 71 -24.81 29.80 15.16
N LYS A 72 -25.05 28.50 15.40
CA LYS A 72 -23.99 27.51 15.65
C LYS A 72 -23.44 26.96 14.33
N TYR A 73 -22.18 27.28 14.04
CA TYR A 73 -21.40 26.70 12.95
C TYR A 73 -20.39 25.69 13.53
N TYR A 74 -19.82 24.86 12.66
CA TYR A 74 -18.60 24.13 12.97
C TYR A 74 -17.51 24.53 11.99
N THR A 75 -16.42 25.10 12.47
CA THR A 75 -15.30 25.59 11.65
C THR A 75 -14.06 24.76 11.94
N ARG A 76 -13.19 24.58 10.95
CA ARG A 76 -11.93 23.87 11.16
C ARG A 76 -11.14 24.48 12.32
N ASP A 77 -10.69 23.62 13.23
CA ASP A 77 -9.90 24.01 14.38
C ASP A 77 -8.41 24.07 13.99
N GLU A 78 -7.77 25.23 14.15
CA GLU A 78 -6.35 25.43 13.80
C GLU A 78 -5.42 24.46 14.55
N LYS A 79 -5.85 23.87 15.68
CA LYS A 79 -5.07 22.81 16.35
C LYS A 79 -4.83 21.59 15.46
N TYR A 80 -5.69 21.36 14.47
CA TYR A 80 -5.61 20.26 13.51
C TYR A 80 -5.12 20.69 12.13
N LYS A 81 -4.50 21.88 12.00
CA LYS A 81 -4.02 22.42 10.71
C LYS A 81 -3.19 21.43 9.90
N GLN A 82 -2.36 20.62 10.56
CA GLN A 82 -1.51 19.61 9.92
C GLN A 82 -2.29 18.42 9.35
N GLU A 83 -3.54 18.23 9.76
CA GLU A 83 -4.43 17.16 9.32
C GLU A 83 -5.43 17.65 8.25
N PHE A 84 -5.51 18.95 7.95
CA PHE A 84 -6.52 19.53 7.05
C PHE A 84 -6.53 18.92 5.64
N ASN A 85 -5.39 18.44 5.17
CA ASN A 85 -5.24 17.75 3.88
C ASN A 85 -5.63 16.26 3.94
N GLN A 86 -5.89 15.70 5.12
CA GLN A 86 -6.39 14.35 5.32
C GLN A 86 -7.92 14.28 5.26
N TRP A 87 -8.59 15.39 5.55
CA TRP A 87 -10.06 15.51 5.55
C TRP A 87 -10.59 16.11 4.24
N ALA A 88 -11.85 15.83 3.94
CA ALA A 88 -12.60 16.53 2.91
C ALA A 88 -12.48 18.05 3.05
N ARG A 89 -12.46 18.77 1.92
CA ARG A 89 -12.22 20.22 1.88
C ARG A 89 -13.46 21.05 2.27
N VAL A 90 -13.99 20.76 3.45
CA VAL A 90 -15.08 21.50 4.10
C VAL A 90 -14.47 22.44 5.13
N HIS A 91 -14.53 23.75 4.87
CA HIS A 91 -13.97 24.78 5.76
C HIS A 91 -14.89 25.05 6.95
N GLU A 92 -16.19 25.12 6.68
CA GLU A 92 -17.24 25.39 7.65
C GLU A 92 -18.46 24.50 7.37
N ILE A 93 -19.16 24.13 8.42
CA ILE A 93 -20.43 23.41 8.36
C ILE A 93 -21.49 24.32 8.98
N PRO A 94 -22.48 24.79 8.18
CA PRO A 94 -23.49 25.70 8.66
C PRO A 94 -24.54 25.01 9.55
N PRO A 95 -25.35 25.79 10.30
CA PRO A 95 -26.56 25.27 10.94
C PRO A 95 -27.44 24.52 9.94
N LYS A 96 -28.19 23.53 10.42
CA LYS A 96 -29.12 22.78 9.56
C LYS A 96 -30.16 23.71 8.93
N SER A 97 -30.32 23.57 7.62
CA SER A 97 -31.34 24.31 6.86
C SER A 97 -32.66 23.51 6.80
N SER A 98 -33.62 23.95 5.99
CA SER A 98 -34.83 23.15 5.70
C SER A 98 -34.55 21.92 4.82
N LYS A 99 -33.34 21.79 4.27
CA LYS A 99 -32.93 20.65 3.45
C LYS A 99 -32.75 19.39 4.29
N LYS A 100 -32.92 18.23 3.67
CA LYS A 100 -32.52 16.94 4.21
C LYS A 100 -30.99 16.90 4.29
N ARG A 101 -30.45 16.76 5.49
CA ARG A 101 -29.03 16.72 5.74
C ARG A 101 -28.52 15.29 5.77
N ILE A 102 -27.71 14.94 4.79
CA ILE A 102 -26.98 13.67 4.75
C ILE A 102 -25.57 13.94 5.28
N VAL A 103 -25.20 13.30 6.38
CA VAL A 103 -23.82 13.33 6.86
C VAL A 103 -23.08 12.14 6.28
N TYR A 104 -22.04 12.42 5.50
CA TYR A 104 -21.31 11.44 4.71
C TYR A 104 -19.94 11.16 5.35
N LEU A 105 -19.74 9.92 5.79
CA LEU A 105 -18.56 9.46 6.51
C LEU A 105 -17.82 8.40 5.69
N GLY A 106 -16.50 8.32 5.85
CA GLY A 106 -15.73 7.19 5.35
C GLY A 106 -14.25 7.45 5.19
N GLU A 107 -13.62 6.52 4.48
CA GLU A 107 -12.17 6.43 4.29
C GLU A 107 -11.70 7.21 3.05
N SER A 108 -10.47 6.95 2.55
CA SER A 108 -9.95 7.62 1.35
C SER A 108 -10.77 7.36 0.09
N VAL A 109 -11.39 6.18 -0.04
CA VAL A 109 -12.29 5.86 -1.16
C VAL A 109 -13.53 6.76 -1.16
N SER A 110 -14.11 7.04 0.01
CA SER A 110 -15.30 7.87 0.13
C SER A 110 -14.97 9.35 -0.07
N ARG A 111 -13.73 9.74 0.24
CA ARG A 111 -13.22 11.09 -0.05
C ARG A 111 -13.07 11.36 -1.54
N GLY A 112 -12.93 10.32 -2.37
CA GLY A 112 -12.56 10.46 -3.77
C GLY A 112 -11.08 10.76 -3.95
N TYR A 113 -10.21 10.11 -3.16
CA TYR A 113 -8.77 10.30 -3.21
C TYR A 113 -8.24 10.29 -4.67
N LEU A 114 -7.28 11.17 -4.96
CA LEU A 114 -6.75 11.51 -6.30
C LEU A 114 -7.65 12.40 -7.18
N LEU A 115 -8.96 12.44 -6.94
CA LEU A 115 -9.92 13.33 -7.63
C LEU A 115 -10.35 14.52 -6.76
N ASP A 116 -10.28 14.36 -5.44
CA ASP A 116 -10.53 15.43 -4.48
C ASP A 116 -9.53 16.60 -4.61
N PRO A 117 -9.91 17.83 -4.25
CA PRO A 117 -11.22 18.26 -3.76
C PRO A 117 -12.22 18.57 -4.89
N PHE A 118 -11.85 18.37 -6.15
CA PHE A 118 -12.61 18.90 -7.30
C PHE A 118 -13.74 17.97 -7.75
N TYR A 119 -13.65 16.69 -7.42
CA TYR A 119 -14.69 15.71 -7.71
C TYR A 119 -14.69 14.63 -6.63
N THR A 120 -15.74 14.61 -5.82
CA THR A 120 -15.86 13.68 -4.68
C THR A 120 -17.15 12.88 -4.75
N PRO A 121 -17.19 11.66 -4.20
CA PRO A 121 -18.42 10.89 -4.03
C PRO A 121 -19.54 11.69 -3.36
N ALA A 122 -19.24 12.45 -2.30
CA ALA A 122 -20.24 13.31 -1.63
C ALA A 122 -20.83 14.38 -2.56
N SER A 123 -20.01 15.05 -3.38
CA SER A 123 -20.48 16.05 -4.34
C SER A 123 -21.35 15.45 -5.45
N VAL A 124 -20.97 14.27 -5.96
CA VAL A 124 -21.75 13.53 -6.95
C VAL A 124 -23.10 13.11 -6.36
N LEU A 125 -23.08 12.61 -5.12
CA LEU A 125 -24.28 12.20 -4.41
C LEU A 125 -25.25 13.38 -4.21
N GLU A 126 -24.75 14.55 -3.80
CA GLU A 126 -25.58 15.75 -3.65
C GLU A 126 -26.24 16.18 -4.97
N VAL A 127 -25.51 16.16 -6.08
CA VAL A 127 -26.06 16.47 -7.41
C VAL A 127 -27.15 15.48 -7.80
N LEU A 128 -26.91 14.18 -7.61
CA LEU A 128 -27.89 13.13 -7.94
C LEU A 128 -29.17 13.27 -7.12
N LEU A 129 -29.05 13.50 -5.80
CA LEU A 129 -30.16 13.68 -4.89
C LEU A 129 -31.00 14.92 -5.23
N ASN A 130 -30.39 15.97 -5.77
CA ASN A 130 -31.07 17.21 -6.17
C ASN A 130 -31.42 17.28 -7.67
N SER A 131 -31.16 16.21 -8.44
CA SER A 131 -31.38 16.18 -9.89
C SER A 131 -32.86 16.21 -10.32
N LYS A 132 -33.78 16.00 -9.36
CA LYS A 132 -35.23 16.03 -9.55
C LYS A 132 -35.83 17.14 -8.68
N PRO A 133 -35.96 18.36 -9.23
CA PRO A 133 -36.54 19.49 -8.49
C PRO A 133 -37.91 19.14 -7.92
N GLY A 134 -38.12 19.45 -6.63
CA GLY A 134 -39.38 19.18 -5.92
C GLY A 134 -39.53 17.78 -5.36
N LEU A 135 -38.63 16.83 -5.69
CA LEU A 135 -38.66 15.49 -5.11
C LEU A 135 -37.88 15.43 -3.79
N LEU A 136 -36.66 15.97 -3.80
CA LEU A 136 -35.81 16.09 -2.62
C LEU A 136 -35.07 17.42 -2.66
N GLN A 137 -34.83 18.00 -1.49
CA GLN A 137 -33.85 19.08 -1.31
C GLN A 137 -32.84 18.60 -0.28
N ALA A 138 -31.70 18.14 -0.76
CA ALA A 138 -30.66 17.55 0.07
C ALA A 138 -29.44 18.48 0.20
N GLU A 139 -28.80 18.44 1.36
CA GLU A 139 -27.44 18.92 1.58
C GLU A 139 -26.58 17.74 2.04
N VAL A 140 -25.38 17.59 1.48
CA VAL A 140 -24.44 16.51 1.86
C VAL A 140 -23.25 17.12 2.59
N VAL A 141 -23.07 16.75 3.86
CA VAL A 141 -21.92 17.18 4.68
C VAL A 141 -20.83 16.11 4.61
N ASP A 142 -19.77 16.40 3.86
CA ASP A 142 -18.64 15.48 3.66
C ASP A 142 -17.64 15.54 4.83
N LEU A 143 -17.55 14.46 5.60
CA LEU A 143 -16.59 14.26 6.68
C LEU A 143 -15.60 13.13 6.36
N ALA A 144 -15.47 12.73 5.09
CA ALA A 144 -14.54 11.68 4.68
C ALA A 144 -13.08 12.04 5.00
N ARG A 145 -12.30 11.03 5.40
CA ARG A 145 -10.91 11.19 5.81
C ARG A 145 -10.03 10.06 5.29
N ASN A 146 -8.85 10.41 4.81
CA ASN A 146 -7.82 9.43 4.46
C ASN A 146 -7.38 8.63 5.69
N ASP A 147 -7.09 7.34 5.50
CA ASP A 147 -6.54 6.45 6.53
C ASP A 147 -7.39 6.40 7.82
N LEU A 148 -8.71 6.62 7.68
CA LEU A 148 -9.64 6.49 8.80
C LEU A 148 -9.76 5.02 9.19
N LEU A 149 -9.46 4.69 10.45
CA LEU A 149 -9.62 3.35 11.00
C LEU A 149 -10.98 3.21 11.69
N ILE A 150 -11.40 1.96 11.93
CA ILE A 150 -12.71 1.63 12.50
C ILE A 150 -13.00 2.32 13.84
N ASN A 151 -11.98 2.49 14.70
CA ASN A 151 -12.15 3.18 16.00
C ASN A 151 -12.41 4.68 15.80
N ASP A 152 -11.60 5.35 15.00
CA ASP A 152 -11.78 6.77 14.69
C ASP A 152 -13.14 7.02 14.00
N LEU A 153 -13.56 6.09 13.13
CA LEU A 153 -14.87 6.14 12.49
C LEU A 153 -16.02 5.96 13.50
N THR A 154 -15.84 5.11 14.51
CA THR A 154 -16.82 4.91 15.61
C THR A 154 -17.05 6.22 16.38
N ASP A 155 -15.96 6.93 16.71
CA ASP A 155 -16.01 8.23 17.38
C ASP A 155 -16.64 9.30 16.48
N LEU A 156 -16.30 9.28 15.18
CA LEU A 156 -16.88 10.21 14.21
C LEU A 156 -18.39 9.99 14.03
N CYS A 157 -18.87 8.74 13.96
CA CYS A 157 -20.30 8.42 13.90
C CYS A 157 -21.05 9.02 15.10
N SER A 158 -20.45 8.97 16.28
CA SER A 158 -21.05 9.50 17.51
C SER A 158 -21.07 11.03 17.52
N SER A 159 -19.95 11.67 17.19
CA SER A 159 -19.82 13.13 17.24
C SER A 159 -20.62 13.84 16.14
N CYS A 160 -20.74 13.25 14.95
CA CYS A 160 -21.41 13.87 13.81
C CYS A 160 -22.93 14.04 13.99
N LEU A 161 -23.55 13.36 14.96
CA LEU A 161 -24.94 13.58 15.35
C LEU A 161 -25.21 15.03 15.78
N ALA A 162 -24.17 15.74 16.25
CA ALA A 162 -24.25 17.16 16.59
C ALA A 162 -24.45 18.08 15.37
N LEU A 163 -24.45 17.52 14.16
CA LEU A 163 -24.79 18.19 12.89
C LEU A 163 -26.26 18.01 12.49
N GLU A 164 -27.05 17.29 13.30
CA GLU A 164 -28.49 17.03 13.08
C GLU A 164 -28.80 16.29 11.75
N PRO A 165 -28.12 15.17 11.44
CA PRO A 165 -28.37 14.41 10.21
C PRO A 165 -29.82 13.90 10.11
N ASP A 166 -30.39 13.93 8.91
CA ASP A 166 -31.57 13.13 8.54
C ASP A 166 -31.17 11.69 8.17
N VAL A 167 -29.96 11.48 7.64
CA VAL A 167 -29.39 10.16 7.35
C VAL A 167 -27.88 10.19 7.57
N LEU A 168 -27.33 9.12 8.12
CA LEU A 168 -25.89 8.85 8.10
C LEU A 168 -25.54 7.91 6.95
N VAL A 169 -24.59 8.32 6.11
CA VAL A 169 -23.99 7.45 5.08
C VAL A 169 -22.58 7.08 5.53
N ILE A 170 -22.29 5.79 5.63
CA ILE A 170 -20.99 5.27 6.03
C ILE A 170 -20.40 4.47 4.87
N PHE A 171 -19.36 4.99 4.22
CA PHE A 171 -18.64 4.32 3.15
C PHE A 171 -17.23 3.92 3.61
N ALA A 172 -17.11 2.72 4.17
CA ALA A 172 -15.89 2.26 4.83
C ALA A 172 -15.73 0.73 4.83
N GLY A 173 -14.50 0.26 5.07
CA GLY A 173 -14.20 -1.17 5.20
C GLY A 173 -12.84 -1.56 4.62
N ASN A 174 -12.19 -0.67 3.86
CA ASN A 174 -10.92 -0.95 3.22
C ASN A 174 -9.75 -0.95 4.21
N ASN A 175 -9.75 -0.07 5.22
CA ASN A 175 -8.62 0.03 6.16
C ASN A 175 -8.71 -0.96 7.32
N TRP A 176 -9.79 -1.74 7.39
CA TRP A 176 -10.13 -2.56 8.56
C TRP A 176 -9.29 -3.83 8.68
N VAL A 177 -8.58 -4.23 7.63
CA VAL A 177 -7.57 -5.30 7.69
C VAL A 177 -6.53 -5.06 8.80
N ASN A 178 -6.24 -3.80 9.11
CA ASN A 178 -5.31 -3.37 10.15
C ASN A 178 -6.02 -2.88 11.44
N GLY A 179 -7.33 -3.14 11.58
CA GLY A 179 -8.19 -2.51 12.58
C GLY A 179 -8.09 -3.05 14.01
N PHE A 180 -7.40 -4.18 14.23
CA PHE A 180 -7.21 -4.74 15.58
C PHE A 180 -5.73 -4.95 15.92
N SER A 181 -5.42 -4.87 17.21
CA SER A 181 -4.09 -5.13 17.75
C SER A 181 -3.96 -6.58 18.21
N PHE A 182 -2.78 -7.17 18.04
CA PHE A 182 -2.48 -8.50 18.57
C PHE A 182 -2.36 -8.44 20.10
N THR A 183 -3.24 -9.16 20.80
CA THR A 183 -3.09 -9.44 22.24
C THR A 183 -2.04 -10.54 22.46
N GLU A 184 -1.53 -10.65 23.68
CA GLU A 184 -0.56 -11.70 24.05
C GLU A 184 -1.13 -13.11 23.77
N ASP A 185 -2.39 -13.33 24.16
CA ASP A 185 -3.09 -14.59 23.94
C ASP A 185 -3.27 -14.92 22.45
N LEU A 186 -3.57 -13.91 21.63
CA LEU A 186 -3.70 -14.11 20.19
C LEU A 186 -2.35 -14.44 19.57
N ALA A 187 -1.29 -13.73 19.94
CA ALA A 187 0.07 -14.00 19.45
C ALA A 187 0.53 -15.41 19.85
N ALA A 188 0.30 -15.84 21.09
CA ALA A 188 0.63 -17.19 21.56
C ALA A 188 -0.09 -18.28 20.75
N LYS A 189 -1.40 -18.11 20.51
CA LYS A 189 -2.20 -19.04 19.67
C LYS A 189 -1.70 -19.11 18.24
N ILE A 190 -1.32 -17.97 17.66
CA ILE A 190 -0.76 -17.92 16.30
C ILE A 190 0.55 -18.70 16.24
N ILE A 191 1.47 -18.46 17.17
CA ILE A 191 2.76 -19.16 17.25
C ILE A 191 2.56 -20.69 17.39
N GLU A 192 1.60 -21.12 18.22
CA GLU A 192 1.24 -22.53 18.39
C GLU A 192 0.79 -23.15 17.07
N VAL A 193 -0.19 -22.53 16.39
CA VAL A 193 -0.76 -23.03 15.14
C VAL A 193 0.28 -23.07 14.02
N MET A 194 1.19 -22.10 13.98
CA MET A 194 2.24 -22.02 12.96
C MET A 194 3.17 -23.24 12.95
N GLY A 195 3.34 -23.93 14.08
CA GLY A 195 4.15 -25.16 14.15
C GLY A 195 3.50 -26.40 13.52
N THR A 196 2.19 -26.36 13.26
CA THR A 196 1.41 -27.53 12.82
C THR A 196 1.53 -27.78 11.31
N GLN A 197 1.03 -28.93 10.83
CA GLN A 197 0.92 -29.19 9.38
C GLN A 197 -0.23 -28.40 8.74
N ASN A 198 -1.34 -28.25 9.46
CA ASN A 198 -2.57 -27.57 9.01
C ASN A 198 -2.60 -26.07 9.38
N ARG A 199 -1.44 -25.42 9.42
CA ARG A 199 -1.26 -24.08 10.00
C ARG A 199 -2.24 -23.04 9.44
N PHE A 200 -2.47 -23.00 8.14
CA PHE A 200 -3.36 -21.99 7.53
C PHE A 200 -4.84 -22.27 7.77
N SER A 201 -5.27 -23.53 7.62
CA SER A 201 -6.66 -23.91 7.86
C SER A 201 -7.06 -23.76 9.32
N SER A 202 -6.12 -23.97 10.25
CA SER A 202 -6.33 -23.70 11.68
C SER A 202 -6.24 -22.21 12.03
N LEU A 203 -5.38 -21.43 11.36
CA LEU A 203 -5.18 -20.00 11.66
C LEU A 203 -6.31 -19.13 11.11
N LYS A 204 -6.81 -19.43 9.91
CA LYS A 204 -7.88 -18.69 9.23
C LYS A 204 -9.08 -18.39 10.16
N PRO A 205 -9.75 -19.38 10.79
CA PRO A 205 -10.90 -19.11 11.66
C PRO A 205 -10.55 -18.28 12.89
N ILE A 206 -9.31 -18.36 13.39
CA ILE A 206 -8.86 -17.54 14.54
C ILE A 206 -8.83 -16.06 14.15
N LEU A 207 -8.25 -15.73 12.98
CA LEU A 207 -8.15 -14.36 12.48
C LEU A 207 -9.51 -13.83 12.04
N GLU A 208 -10.28 -14.63 11.30
CA GLU A 208 -11.63 -14.27 10.87
C GLU A 208 -12.53 -13.93 12.06
N ASN A 209 -12.42 -14.66 13.18
CA ASN A 209 -13.18 -14.35 14.38
C ASN A 209 -12.81 -12.99 15.00
N GLN A 210 -11.56 -12.52 14.86
CA GLN A 210 -11.18 -11.17 15.31
C GLN A 210 -11.84 -10.09 14.44
N TYR A 211 -11.79 -10.26 13.11
CA TYR A 211 -12.48 -9.36 12.19
C TYR A 211 -13.99 -9.35 12.45
N LYS A 212 -14.62 -10.52 12.60
CA LYS A 212 -16.05 -10.64 12.93
C LYS A 212 -16.41 -9.85 14.18
N LYS A 213 -15.69 -10.07 15.29
CA LYS A 213 -15.94 -9.34 16.56
C LYS A 213 -15.80 -7.83 16.41
N MET A 214 -14.75 -7.38 15.72
CA MET A 214 -14.48 -5.96 15.49
C MET A 214 -15.61 -5.32 14.68
N VAL A 215 -16.01 -5.94 13.55
CA VAL A 215 -17.09 -5.47 12.68
C VAL A 215 -18.44 -5.49 13.39
N SER A 216 -18.79 -6.60 14.05
CA SER A 216 -20.04 -6.72 14.82
C SER A 216 -20.13 -5.67 15.92
N SER A 217 -19.02 -5.35 16.60
CA SER A 217 -19.00 -4.30 17.62
C SER A 217 -19.30 -2.93 17.02
N PHE A 218 -18.69 -2.61 15.88
CA PHE A 218 -18.94 -1.36 15.16
C PHE A 218 -20.40 -1.26 14.68
N MET A 219 -20.92 -2.30 14.04
CA MET A 219 -22.29 -2.32 13.54
C MET A 219 -23.32 -2.21 14.66
N LYS A 220 -23.08 -2.90 15.79
CA LYS A 220 -23.91 -2.76 16.99
C LYS A 220 -23.90 -1.33 17.53
N HIS A 221 -22.76 -0.65 17.53
CA HIS A 221 -22.66 0.75 17.93
C HIS A 221 -23.44 1.68 17.00
N ALA A 222 -23.25 1.55 15.68
CA ALA A 222 -24.00 2.31 14.69
C ALA A 222 -25.52 2.08 14.81
N ALA A 223 -25.94 0.84 15.09
CA ALA A 223 -27.35 0.50 15.31
C ALA A 223 -27.91 1.16 16.58
N GLY A 224 -27.10 1.17 17.65
CA GLY A 224 -27.43 1.87 18.89
C GLY A 224 -27.64 3.37 18.67
N LEU A 225 -26.76 4.02 17.92
CA LEU A 225 -26.90 5.43 17.55
C LEU A 225 -28.14 5.67 16.70
N SER A 226 -28.35 4.86 15.66
CA SER A 226 -29.51 4.98 14.77
C SER A 226 -30.83 4.91 15.54
N LYS A 227 -30.95 3.93 16.45
CA LYS A 227 -32.13 3.78 17.31
C LYS A 227 -32.29 4.92 18.30
N ALA A 228 -31.21 5.34 18.96
CA ALA A 228 -31.27 6.35 20.02
C ALA A 228 -31.62 7.75 19.50
N TYR A 229 -31.15 8.09 18.29
CA TYR A 229 -31.34 9.41 17.69
C TYR A 229 -32.38 9.43 16.56
N GLN A 230 -32.99 8.27 16.24
CA GLN A 230 -33.92 8.10 15.14
C GLN A 230 -33.36 8.55 13.78
N VAL A 231 -32.05 8.35 13.59
CA VAL A 231 -31.35 8.68 12.34
C VAL A 231 -31.05 7.38 11.60
N PRO A 232 -31.65 7.13 10.42
CA PRO A 232 -31.32 5.95 9.63
C PRO A 232 -29.85 5.95 9.20
N VAL A 233 -29.29 4.75 9.10
CA VAL A 233 -27.93 4.50 8.63
C VAL A 233 -27.99 3.74 7.31
N LEU A 234 -27.32 4.29 6.29
CA LEU A 234 -27.01 3.60 5.05
C LEU A 234 -25.52 3.27 5.02
N TYR A 235 -25.20 2.00 4.87
CA TYR A 235 -23.82 1.52 4.76
C TYR A 235 -23.46 1.26 3.30
N VAL A 236 -22.30 1.74 2.85
CA VAL A 236 -21.72 1.43 1.53
C VAL A 236 -20.50 0.55 1.75
N ILE A 237 -20.56 -0.71 1.30
CA ILE A 237 -19.43 -1.65 1.39
C ILE A 237 -18.51 -1.41 0.19
N PRO A 238 -17.22 -1.11 0.40
CA PRO A 238 -16.28 -0.89 -0.69
C PRO A 238 -15.96 -2.16 -1.48
N GLU A 239 -15.61 -1.93 -2.74
CA GLU A 239 -15.07 -2.95 -3.64
C GLU A 239 -13.59 -2.64 -3.93
N TYR A 240 -12.91 -3.62 -4.51
CA TYR A 240 -11.49 -3.66 -4.84
C TYR A 240 -11.28 -3.82 -6.35
N ASN A 241 -10.20 -3.28 -6.88
CA ASN A 241 -9.76 -3.52 -8.25
C ASN A 241 -9.19 -4.93 -8.38
N LEU A 242 -10.06 -5.91 -8.60
CA LEU A 242 -9.66 -7.31 -8.69
C LEU A 242 -8.91 -7.62 -9.99
N LEU A 243 -9.28 -6.97 -11.10
CA LEU A 243 -8.79 -7.36 -12.42
C LEU A 243 -7.37 -6.87 -12.69
N ASP A 244 -7.07 -5.63 -12.34
CA ASP A 244 -5.83 -4.97 -12.78
C ASP A 244 -4.80 -4.82 -11.67
N PHE A 245 -5.22 -4.82 -10.40
CA PHE A 245 -4.26 -4.67 -9.30
C PHE A 245 -3.66 -6.01 -8.90
N GLN A 246 -2.33 -6.10 -9.00
CA GLN A 246 -1.57 -7.31 -8.65
C GLN A 246 -0.88 -7.16 -7.29
N SER A 247 -0.73 -8.25 -6.53
CA SER A 247 0.12 -8.24 -5.35
C SER A 247 1.56 -7.85 -5.70
N SER A 248 2.15 -6.96 -4.91
CA SER A 248 3.56 -6.59 -5.07
C SER A 248 4.48 -7.81 -4.94
N TRP A 249 5.71 -7.70 -5.45
CA TRP A 249 6.69 -8.77 -5.31
C TRP A 249 6.94 -9.13 -3.84
N VAL A 250 6.92 -8.14 -2.94
CA VAL A 250 7.03 -8.34 -1.49
C VAL A 250 5.87 -9.16 -0.92
N GLN A 251 4.66 -9.02 -1.45
CA GLN A 251 3.50 -9.78 -1.01
C GLN A 251 3.47 -11.20 -1.61
N GLN A 252 4.10 -11.38 -2.78
CA GLN A 252 4.20 -12.67 -3.46
C GLN A 252 5.34 -13.56 -2.94
N ILE A 253 6.21 -13.09 -2.03
CA ILE A 253 7.25 -13.95 -1.44
C ILE A 253 6.65 -15.09 -0.62
N ASN A 254 7.29 -16.26 -0.63
CA ASN A 254 6.84 -17.39 0.16
C ASN A 254 6.88 -17.06 1.66
N THR A 255 5.70 -16.90 2.27
CA THR A 255 5.55 -16.58 3.69
C THR A 255 5.33 -17.82 4.52
N TRP A 256 5.97 -17.92 5.69
CA TRP A 256 5.88 -19.09 6.56
C TRP A 256 6.32 -20.42 5.93
N PRO A 257 7.53 -20.47 5.34
CA PRO A 257 8.05 -21.71 4.78
C PRO A 257 8.28 -22.75 5.87
N LYS A 258 7.91 -24.00 5.59
CA LYS A 258 8.23 -25.17 6.43
C LYS A 258 9.07 -26.21 5.67
N GLY A 259 10.20 -25.77 5.12
CA GLY A 259 11.06 -26.59 4.24
C GLY A 259 10.55 -26.74 2.81
N GLU A 260 9.44 -26.08 2.49
CA GLU A 260 8.76 -26.17 1.19
C GLU A 260 9.24 -25.15 0.15
N THR A 261 10.20 -24.29 0.50
CA THR A 261 10.68 -23.19 -0.33
C THR A 261 11.14 -23.65 -1.72
N GLY A 262 11.93 -24.73 -1.81
CA GLY A 262 12.43 -25.23 -3.10
C GLY A 262 11.29 -25.71 -4.00
N THR A 263 10.32 -26.45 -3.45
CA THR A 263 9.13 -26.89 -4.18
C THR A 263 8.29 -25.72 -4.64
N TRP A 264 8.06 -24.73 -3.77
CA TRP A 264 7.30 -23.54 -4.09
C TRP A 264 7.91 -22.75 -5.26
N LEU A 265 9.24 -22.58 -5.27
CA LEU A 265 9.94 -21.87 -6.34
C LEU A 265 9.86 -22.62 -7.67
N ARG A 266 10.07 -23.94 -7.65
CA ARG A 266 9.94 -24.77 -8.85
C ARG A 266 8.53 -24.69 -9.44
N LEU A 267 7.49 -24.81 -8.60
CA LEU A 267 6.10 -24.68 -9.05
C LEU A 267 5.85 -23.31 -9.70
N LYS A 268 6.35 -22.23 -9.09
CA LYS A 268 6.24 -20.89 -9.66
C LYS A 268 6.84 -20.81 -11.07
N ASP A 269 8.06 -21.31 -11.24
CA ASP A 269 8.76 -21.26 -12.53
C ASP A 269 8.10 -22.17 -13.59
N GLU A 270 7.62 -23.35 -13.19
CA GLU A 270 6.86 -24.26 -14.05
C GLU A 270 5.54 -23.63 -14.50
N ILE A 271 4.76 -23.02 -13.60
CA ILE A 271 3.50 -22.34 -13.96
C ILE A 271 3.75 -21.24 -14.98
N GLN A 272 4.77 -20.39 -14.75
CA GLN A 272 5.13 -19.32 -15.68
C GLN A 272 5.53 -19.87 -17.06
N THR A 273 6.26 -20.98 -17.09
CA THR A 273 6.65 -21.66 -18.32
C THR A 273 5.44 -22.21 -19.08
N GLU A 274 4.51 -22.88 -18.39
CA GLU A 274 3.32 -23.46 -19.01
C GLU A 274 2.34 -22.38 -19.50
N LEU A 275 2.15 -21.30 -18.75
CA LEU A 275 1.42 -20.12 -19.22
C LEU A 275 2.07 -19.51 -20.47
N GLY A 276 3.41 -19.42 -20.52
CA GLY A 276 4.13 -18.95 -21.69
C GLY A 276 3.96 -19.82 -22.94
N LYS A 277 3.67 -21.12 -22.76
CA LYS A 277 3.36 -22.07 -23.84
C LYS A 277 1.86 -22.12 -24.18
N GLY A 278 1.01 -21.43 -23.43
CA GLY A 278 -0.45 -21.52 -23.55
C GLY A 278 -1.06 -22.82 -23.02
N ASN A 279 -0.35 -23.58 -22.18
CA ASN A 279 -0.86 -24.82 -21.56
C ASN A 279 -1.63 -24.50 -20.27
N ILE A 280 -2.86 -24.05 -20.44
CA ILE A 280 -3.66 -23.46 -19.35
C ILE A 280 -4.13 -24.52 -18.35
N GLU A 281 -4.46 -25.73 -18.81
CA GLU A 281 -4.83 -26.86 -17.95
C GLU A 281 -3.69 -27.20 -16.97
N ARG A 282 -2.47 -27.33 -17.48
CA ARG A 282 -1.32 -27.66 -16.63
C ARG A 282 -0.97 -26.54 -15.66
N ALA A 283 -1.04 -25.29 -16.12
CA ALA A 283 -0.85 -24.13 -15.24
C ALA A 283 -1.88 -24.10 -14.10
N GLU A 284 -3.13 -24.49 -14.38
CA GLU A 284 -4.19 -24.59 -13.37
C GLU A 284 -3.88 -25.67 -12.32
N GLU A 285 -3.51 -26.88 -12.74
CA GLU A 285 -3.12 -27.98 -11.85
C GLU A 285 -1.96 -27.58 -10.91
N LEU A 286 -0.89 -27.01 -11.49
CA LEU A 286 0.29 -26.57 -10.75
C LEU A 286 -0.04 -25.44 -9.77
N SER A 287 -0.93 -24.52 -10.15
CA SER A 287 -1.37 -23.42 -9.27
C SER A 287 -2.17 -23.95 -8.07
N HIS A 288 -2.99 -25.00 -8.26
CA HIS A 288 -3.64 -25.71 -7.15
C HIS A 288 -2.63 -26.35 -6.19
N GLU A 289 -1.58 -26.99 -6.71
CA GLU A 289 -0.49 -27.54 -5.88
C GLU A 289 0.23 -26.45 -5.08
N MET A 290 0.48 -25.30 -5.70
CA MET A 290 1.10 -24.14 -5.07
C MET A 290 0.26 -23.59 -3.90
N ILE A 291 -1.07 -23.51 -4.08
CA ILE A 291 -2.00 -23.09 -3.01
C ILE A 291 -2.03 -24.11 -1.86
N LYS A 292 -2.03 -25.42 -2.16
CA LYS A 292 -1.99 -26.47 -1.13
C LYS A 292 -0.75 -26.34 -0.26
N LEU A 293 0.38 -25.97 -0.85
CA LEU A 293 1.64 -25.74 -0.16
C LEU A 293 1.57 -24.53 0.76
N ASN A 294 0.99 -23.42 0.28
CA ASN A 294 0.87 -22.19 1.05
C ASN A 294 -0.41 -21.40 0.75
N GLN A 295 -1.44 -21.66 1.56
CA GLN A 295 -2.74 -20.98 1.45
C GLN A 295 -2.70 -19.50 1.83
N GLY A 296 -1.63 -19.04 2.50
CA GLY A 296 -1.46 -17.66 2.95
C GLY A 296 -0.73 -16.75 1.94
N ASN A 297 -0.31 -17.29 0.79
CA ASN A 297 0.37 -16.55 -0.27
C ASN A 297 -0.61 -16.24 -1.43
N PRO A 298 -0.59 -15.02 -2.02
CA PRO A 298 -1.60 -14.63 -3.00
C PRO A 298 -1.34 -15.19 -4.39
N LEU A 299 -0.07 -15.49 -4.74
CA LEU A 299 0.36 -15.73 -6.11
C LEU A 299 -0.32 -16.94 -6.76
N GLY A 300 -0.49 -18.05 -6.02
CA GLY A 300 -1.17 -19.23 -6.56
C GLY A 300 -2.63 -18.95 -6.94
N TYR A 301 -3.32 -18.10 -6.17
CA TYR A 301 -4.69 -17.70 -6.46
C TYR A 301 -4.76 -16.72 -7.65
N GLU A 302 -3.82 -15.78 -7.76
CA GLU A 302 -3.70 -14.85 -8.89
C GLU A 302 -3.45 -15.61 -10.21
N LEU A 303 -2.59 -16.64 -10.17
CA LEU A 303 -2.29 -17.49 -11.34
C LEU A 303 -3.50 -18.34 -11.75
N LEU A 304 -4.24 -18.93 -10.79
CA LEU A 304 -5.50 -19.59 -11.09
C LEU A 304 -6.52 -18.65 -11.72
N ALA A 305 -6.67 -17.45 -11.17
CA ALA A 305 -7.58 -16.44 -11.71
C ALA A 305 -7.22 -16.10 -13.16
N ARG A 306 -5.92 -15.96 -13.47
CA ARG A 306 -5.45 -15.73 -14.84
C ARG A 306 -5.88 -16.86 -15.78
N CYS A 307 -5.72 -18.12 -15.40
CA CYS A 307 -6.19 -19.25 -16.20
C CYS A 307 -7.72 -19.17 -16.47
N LYS A 308 -8.51 -18.74 -15.48
CA LYS A 308 -9.96 -18.56 -15.64
C LYS A 308 -10.33 -17.37 -16.52
N LEU A 309 -9.58 -16.26 -16.42
CA LEU A 309 -9.75 -15.09 -17.27
C LEU A 309 -9.47 -15.41 -18.75
N GLU A 310 -8.43 -16.19 -19.03
CA GLU A 310 -8.09 -16.60 -20.40
C GLU A 310 -9.18 -17.49 -21.05
N ARG A 311 -10.03 -18.13 -20.25
CA ARG A 311 -11.21 -18.90 -20.69
C ARG A 311 -12.54 -18.16 -20.54
N GLU A 312 -12.51 -16.86 -20.21
CA GLU A 312 -13.70 -16.03 -19.97
C GLU A 312 -14.63 -16.55 -18.85
N LEU A 313 -14.10 -17.35 -17.92
CA LEU A 313 -14.84 -17.87 -16.76
C LEU A 313 -14.85 -16.85 -15.62
N PHE A 314 -15.51 -15.71 -15.84
CA PHE A 314 -15.44 -14.55 -14.94
C PHE A 314 -15.89 -14.77 -13.50
N PRO A 315 -16.96 -15.54 -13.20
CA PRO A 315 -17.34 -15.81 -11.82
C PRO A 315 -16.26 -16.62 -11.06
N GLU A 316 -15.62 -17.58 -11.74
CA GLU A 316 -14.52 -18.35 -11.16
C GLU A 316 -13.27 -17.50 -10.97
N ALA A 317 -12.92 -16.67 -11.95
CA ALA A 317 -11.83 -15.71 -11.83
C ALA A 317 -12.03 -14.77 -10.63
N THR A 318 -13.24 -14.19 -10.49
CA THR A 318 -13.60 -13.31 -9.36
C THR A 318 -13.39 -14.01 -8.02
N LYS A 319 -13.82 -15.28 -7.90
CA LYS A 319 -13.63 -16.08 -6.69
C LYS A 319 -12.14 -16.21 -6.34
N TRP A 320 -11.30 -16.56 -7.32
CA TRP A 320 -9.87 -16.74 -7.07
C TRP A 320 -9.16 -15.42 -6.74
N LEU A 321 -9.49 -14.32 -7.41
CA LEU A 321 -8.96 -12.98 -7.10
C LEU A 321 -9.36 -12.53 -5.69
N ARG A 322 -10.60 -12.81 -5.27
CA ARG A 322 -11.06 -12.53 -3.90
C ARG A 322 -10.28 -13.35 -2.87
N MET A 323 -10.02 -14.63 -3.15
CA MET A 323 -9.18 -15.47 -2.29
C MET A 323 -7.74 -14.94 -2.21
N ALA A 324 -7.19 -14.41 -3.31
CA ALA A 324 -5.90 -13.74 -3.31
C ALA A 324 -5.91 -12.52 -2.38
N LEU A 325 -6.92 -11.65 -2.47
CA LEU A 325 -7.10 -10.50 -1.58
C LEU A 325 -7.20 -10.93 -0.12
N ASP A 326 -7.99 -11.96 0.18
CA ASP A 326 -8.21 -12.46 1.55
C ASP A 326 -6.94 -12.95 2.22
N THR A 327 -5.93 -13.36 1.44
CA THR A 327 -4.62 -13.70 2.02
C THR A 327 -3.93 -12.52 2.72
N ALA A 328 -4.41 -11.28 2.56
CA ALA A 328 -3.96 -10.13 3.33
C ALA A 328 -4.09 -10.34 4.85
N MET A 329 -5.08 -11.10 5.33
CA MET A 329 -5.24 -11.39 6.78
C MET A 329 -4.00 -12.04 7.41
N PHE A 330 -3.22 -12.74 6.59
CA PHE A 330 -2.06 -13.49 6.99
C PHE A 330 -0.77 -12.66 6.99
N ARG A 331 -0.83 -11.40 6.54
CA ARG A 331 0.35 -10.57 6.30
C ARG A 331 0.28 -9.27 7.08
N GLY A 332 1.45 -8.75 7.47
CA GLY A 332 1.55 -7.49 8.21
C GLY A 332 1.63 -6.23 7.32
N GLN A 333 1.75 -6.39 6.00
CA GLN A 333 1.85 -5.30 5.03
C GLN A 333 0.81 -5.49 3.94
N ASN A 334 -0.26 -4.71 4.01
CA ASN A 334 -1.37 -4.79 3.06
C ASN A 334 -1.71 -3.39 2.56
N VAL A 335 -2.05 -3.33 1.28
CA VAL A 335 -2.85 -2.21 0.77
C VAL A 335 -4.27 -2.33 1.35
N PRO A 336 -4.98 -1.22 1.57
CA PRO A 336 -6.39 -1.26 1.94
C PRO A 336 -7.23 -2.11 0.98
N GLY A 337 -8.19 -2.85 1.54
CA GLY A 337 -9.13 -3.67 0.79
C GLY A 337 -10.11 -4.38 1.71
N CYS A 338 -11.39 -4.43 1.32
CA CYS A 338 -12.43 -5.10 2.09
C CYS A 338 -12.31 -6.62 1.93
N LEU A 339 -11.91 -7.31 3.00
CA LEU A 339 -11.83 -8.77 3.01
C LEU A 339 -13.23 -9.39 2.98
N THR A 340 -13.35 -10.60 2.44
CA THR A 340 -14.63 -11.33 2.38
C THR A 340 -15.25 -11.48 3.77
N VAL A 341 -14.47 -11.83 4.79
CA VAL A 341 -14.97 -11.94 6.17
C VAL A 341 -15.54 -10.62 6.70
N ILE A 342 -14.98 -9.47 6.29
CA ILE A 342 -15.46 -8.15 6.70
C ILE A 342 -16.77 -7.85 6.00
N ARG A 343 -16.83 -8.02 4.67
CA ARG A 343 -18.04 -7.84 3.86
C ARG A 343 -19.19 -8.72 4.36
N ASP A 344 -18.96 -10.01 4.53
CA ASP A 344 -20.00 -10.96 4.94
C ASP A 344 -20.53 -10.60 6.33
N THR A 345 -19.65 -10.23 7.28
CA THR A 345 -20.08 -9.77 8.61
C THR A 345 -20.88 -8.47 8.54
N LEU A 346 -20.49 -7.52 7.68
CA LEU A 346 -21.23 -6.27 7.47
C LEU A 346 -22.64 -6.56 6.96
N LEU A 347 -22.79 -7.48 5.99
CA LEU A 347 -24.09 -7.88 5.45
C LEU A 347 -24.95 -8.59 6.50
N GLU A 348 -24.38 -9.54 7.23
CA GLU A 348 -25.06 -10.27 8.31
C GLU A 348 -25.57 -9.33 9.41
N GLU A 349 -24.71 -8.44 9.92
CA GLU A 349 -25.07 -7.49 10.99
C GLU A 349 -26.01 -6.39 10.49
N ALA A 350 -25.87 -5.93 9.25
CA ALA A 350 -26.81 -4.98 8.68
C ALA A 350 -28.22 -5.56 8.56
N ALA A 351 -28.35 -6.81 8.09
CA ALA A 351 -29.64 -7.51 8.06
C ALA A 351 -30.24 -7.66 9.47
N LYS A 352 -29.42 -8.05 10.45
CA LYS A 352 -29.82 -8.20 11.86
C LYS A 352 -30.31 -6.89 12.49
N TYR A 353 -29.72 -5.76 12.13
CA TYR A 353 -30.11 -4.43 12.64
C TYR A 353 -31.05 -3.66 11.71
N ASN A 354 -31.55 -4.27 10.64
CA ASN A 354 -32.39 -3.66 9.62
C ASN A 354 -31.78 -2.36 9.03
N MET A 355 -30.47 -2.36 8.80
CA MET A 355 -29.76 -1.27 8.15
C MET A 355 -29.78 -1.43 6.63
N THR A 356 -29.86 -0.32 5.92
CA THR A 356 -29.78 -0.34 4.46
C THR A 356 -28.32 -0.46 4.01
N VAL A 357 -28.06 -1.32 3.03
CA VAL A 357 -26.71 -1.55 2.48
C VAL A 357 -26.67 -1.32 0.98
N VAL A 358 -25.58 -0.72 0.52
CA VAL A 358 -25.11 -0.72 -0.87
C VAL A 358 -23.84 -1.57 -0.91
N ASP A 359 -23.95 -2.78 -1.44
CA ASP A 359 -22.81 -3.68 -1.62
C ASP A 359 -22.14 -3.41 -2.97
N LEU A 360 -21.06 -2.62 -2.99
CA LEU A 360 -20.39 -2.29 -4.25
C LEU A 360 -19.86 -3.52 -5.01
N PRO A 361 -19.42 -4.60 -4.36
CA PRO A 361 -19.13 -5.85 -5.05
C PRO A 361 -20.27 -6.37 -5.93
N GLU A 362 -21.50 -6.41 -5.43
CA GLU A 362 -22.66 -6.81 -6.23
C GLU A 362 -23.06 -5.75 -7.26
N VAL A 363 -22.96 -4.47 -6.91
CA VAL A 363 -23.26 -3.36 -7.85
C VAL A 363 -22.31 -3.40 -9.05
N PHE A 364 -21.00 -3.49 -8.82
CA PHE A 364 -19.99 -3.50 -9.87
C PHE A 364 -20.02 -4.79 -10.68
N SER A 365 -20.26 -5.94 -10.05
CA SER A 365 -20.48 -7.20 -10.77
C SER A 365 -21.65 -7.09 -11.75
N ARG A 366 -22.80 -6.55 -11.32
CA ARG A 366 -23.94 -6.32 -12.22
C ARG A 366 -23.62 -5.34 -13.34
N TYR A 367 -22.94 -4.24 -13.02
CA TYR A 367 -22.53 -3.23 -13.99
C TYR A 367 -21.59 -3.80 -15.07
N GLN A 368 -20.63 -4.63 -14.65
CA GLN A 368 -19.63 -5.29 -15.51
C GLN A 368 -20.11 -6.62 -16.09
N ARG A 369 -21.40 -6.98 -15.94
CA ARG A 369 -21.98 -8.24 -16.42
C ARG A 369 -21.21 -9.48 -15.95
N GLY A 370 -20.77 -9.46 -14.70
CA GLY A 370 -20.04 -10.55 -14.04
C GLY A 370 -18.53 -10.53 -14.24
N ARG A 371 -17.98 -9.67 -15.12
CA ARG A 371 -16.53 -9.49 -15.24
C ARG A 371 -15.95 -8.90 -13.95
N PRO A 372 -14.78 -9.36 -13.45
CA PRO A 372 -14.16 -8.75 -12.28
C PRO A 372 -13.89 -7.26 -12.54
N PRO A 373 -14.13 -6.38 -11.55
CA PRO A 373 -13.97 -4.95 -11.75
C PRO A 373 -12.49 -4.58 -11.88
N GLY A 374 -12.22 -3.64 -12.78
CA GLY A 374 -10.88 -3.23 -13.19
C GLY A 374 -10.65 -1.71 -13.21
N LYS A 375 -9.62 -1.29 -13.94
CA LYS A 375 -9.18 0.09 -14.15
C LYS A 375 -10.22 1.03 -14.79
N GLU A 376 -11.31 0.48 -15.30
CA GLU A 376 -12.49 1.24 -15.72
C GLU A 376 -13.18 1.86 -14.51
N LEU A 377 -13.30 1.12 -13.40
CA LEU A 377 -13.96 1.54 -12.17
C LEU A 377 -12.99 2.05 -11.10
N PHE A 378 -11.68 1.82 -11.27
CA PHE A 378 -10.66 2.13 -10.27
C PHE A 378 -9.45 2.86 -10.85
N LEU A 379 -8.84 3.73 -10.04
CA LEU A 379 -7.55 4.38 -10.32
C LEU A 379 -6.36 3.57 -9.77
N ASP A 380 -6.58 2.76 -8.74
CA ASP A 380 -5.57 1.89 -8.14
C ASP A 380 -6.24 0.67 -7.50
N TYR A 381 -5.74 0.16 -6.35
CA TYR A 381 -6.32 -0.99 -5.65
C TYR A 381 -7.75 -0.76 -5.12
N CYS A 382 -8.10 0.46 -4.67
CA CYS A 382 -9.43 0.69 -4.08
C CYS A 382 -10.03 2.08 -4.33
N HIS A 383 -9.27 3.03 -4.86
CA HIS A 383 -9.80 4.36 -5.16
C HIS A 383 -10.52 4.35 -6.50
N LEU A 384 -11.76 4.87 -6.50
CA LEU A 384 -12.64 4.81 -7.65
C LEU A 384 -12.21 5.79 -8.76
N SER A 385 -12.40 5.37 -10.01
CA SER A 385 -12.36 6.26 -11.16
C SER A 385 -13.60 7.18 -11.19
N VAL A 386 -13.67 8.11 -12.14
CA VAL A 386 -14.89 8.90 -12.37
C VAL A 386 -16.10 7.99 -12.56
N GLU A 387 -15.98 6.98 -13.42
CA GLU A 387 -17.04 6.00 -13.70
C GLU A 387 -17.39 5.18 -12.45
N GLY A 388 -16.39 4.70 -11.70
CA GLY A 388 -16.60 4.00 -10.44
C GLY A 388 -17.39 4.83 -9.42
N ILE A 389 -17.07 6.12 -9.29
CA ILE A 389 -17.82 7.04 -8.41
C ILE A 389 -19.25 7.22 -8.90
N GLN A 390 -19.47 7.40 -10.21
CA GLN A 390 -20.81 7.58 -10.78
C GLN A 390 -21.69 6.35 -10.51
N VAL A 391 -21.18 5.14 -10.76
CA VAL A 391 -21.90 3.88 -10.53
C VAL A 391 -22.21 3.68 -9.04
N ALA A 392 -21.21 3.89 -8.18
CA ALA A 392 -21.37 3.75 -6.74
C ALA A 392 -22.42 4.74 -6.20
N MET A 393 -22.29 6.02 -6.52
CA MET A 393 -23.17 7.07 -5.99
C MET A 393 -24.56 7.05 -6.60
N THR A 394 -24.73 6.54 -7.82
CA THR A 394 -26.07 6.27 -8.39
C THR A 394 -26.82 5.24 -7.55
N SER A 395 -26.14 4.15 -7.18
CA SER A 395 -26.73 3.11 -6.33
C SER A 395 -27.00 3.62 -4.91
N THR A 396 -26.11 4.44 -4.35
CA THR A 396 -26.31 5.11 -3.06
C THR A 396 -27.48 6.08 -3.09
N ALA A 397 -27.57 6.93 -4.11
CA ALA A 397 -28.67 7.88 -4.28
C ALA A 397 -30.02 7.16 -4.37
N GLN A 398 -30.10 6.08 -5.15
CA GLN A 398 -31.30 5.27 -5.28
C GLN A 398 -31.82 4.77 -3.92
N LYS A 399 -30.93 4.25 -3.07
CA LYS A 399 -31.30 3.78 -1.72
C LYS A 399 -31.67 4.94 -0.79
N LEU A 400 -31.00 6.08 -0.89
CA LEU A 400 -31.33 7.26 -0.10
C LEU A 400 -32.69 7.87 -0.46
N PHE A 401 -33.09 7.86 -1.74
CA PHE A 401 -34.42 8.31 -2.14
C PHE A 401 -35.52 7.48 -1.46
N SER A 402 -35.35 6.15 -1.44
CA SER A 402 -36.28 5.26 -0.75
C SER A 402 -36.32 5.55 0.75
N ILE A 403 -35.17 5.76 1.42
CA ILE A 403 -35.11 6.10 2.86
C ILE A 403 -35.78 7.44 3.17
N LEU A 404 -35.57 8.46 2.32
CA LEU A 404 -35.96 9.84 2.61
C LEU A 404 -37.37 10.21 2.14
N THR A 405 -37.94 9.46 1.19
CA THR A 405 -39.20 9.81 0.53
C THR A 405 -40.21 8.67 0.44
N ASP A 406 -39.83 7.46 0.86
CA ASP A 406 -40.60 6.22 0.68
C ASP A 406 -40.95 5.90 -0.78
N LYS A 407 -40.24 6.50 -1.74
CA LYS A 407 -40.40 6.27 -3.18
C LYS A 407 -39.19 5.60 -3.77
N GLU A 408 -39.43 4.66 -4.68
CA GLU A 408 -38.38 4.05 -5.50
C GLU A 408 -38.15 4.87 -6.77
N ILE A 409 -36.88 4.99 -7.17
CA ILE A 409 -36.48 5.62 -8.42
C ILE A 409 -35.58 4.65 -9.19
N PRO A 410 -35.75 4.48 -10.51
CA PRO A 410 -34.83 3.69 -11.31
C PRO A 410 -33.42 4.27 -11.31
N GLY A 411 -32.41 3.44 -11.04
CA GLY A 411 -31.00 3.88 -11.04
C GLY A 411 -30.54 4.49 -12.36
N ALA A 412 -31.04 3.99 -13.51
CA ALA A 412 -30.69 4.53 -14.82
C ALA A 412 -31.07 6.02 -14.99
N GLU A 413 -32.23 6.42 -14.46
CA GLU A 413 -32.72 7.80 -14.51
C GLU A 413 -31.84 8.75 -13.70
N LEU A 414 -31.27 8.27 -12.59
CA LEU A 414 -30.32 9.03 -11.78
C LEU A 414 -28.93 9.08 -12.44
N GLY A 415 -28.46 7.94 -12.95
CA GLY A 415 -27.12 7.81 -13.53
C GLY A 415 -26.85 8.77 -14.69
N GLU A 416 -27.85 9.05 -15.53
CA GLU A 416 -27.77 10.06 -16.60
C GLU A 416 -27.47 11.48 -16.11
N LYS A 417 -27.73 11.76 -14.82
CA LYS A 417 -27.51 13.07 -14.20
C LYS A 417 -26.22 13.14 -13.40
N ALA A 418 -25.45 12.06 -13.34
CA ALA A 418 -24.18 12.05 -12.62
C ALA A 418 -23.20 13.03 -13.29
N PRO A 419 -22.64 14.01 -12.55
CA PRO A 419 -21.73 14.98 -13.14
C PRO A 419 -20.43 14.29 -13.60
N THR A 420 -19.75 14.90 -14.57
CA THR A 420 -18.41 14.51 -14.99
C THR A 420 -17.47 15.68 -14.73
N PRO A 421 -16.29 15.47 -14.12
CA PRO A 421 -15.37 16.56 -13.87
C PRO A 421 -14.68 17.00 -15.15
N ASN A 422 -14.09 18.19 -15.13
CA ASN A 422 -13.25 18.67 -16.23
C ASN A 422 -12.10 17.67 -16.49
N ASN A 423 -11.77 17.47 -17.77
CA ASN A 423 -10.61 16.69 -18.22
C ASN A 423 -9.30 17.02 -17.49
N ASP A 424 -9.06 18.27 -17.08
CA ASP A 424 -7.88 18.63 -16.28
C ASP A 424 -7.84 17.89 -14.92
N VAL A 425 -8.98 17.70 -14.28
CA VAL A 425 -9.10 16.93 -13.02
C VAL A 425 -8.81 15.46 -13.28
N ILE A 426 -9.39 14.89 -14.34
CA ILE A 426 -9.20 13.49 -14.74
C ILE A 426 -7.73 13.23 -15.09
N ALA A 427 -7.12 14.15 -15.83
CA ALA A 427 -5.72 14.08 -16.24
C ALA A 427 -4.79 13.98 -15.03
N ARG A 428 -4.97 14.86 -14.04
CA ARG A 428 -4.18 14.84 -12.81
C ARG A 428 -4.43 13.60 -11.96
N ALA A 429 -5.69 13.17 -11.84
CA ALA A 429 -6.02 11.96 -11.10
C ALA A 429 -5.28 10.74 -11.65
N HIS A 430 -5.20 10.60 -12.98
CA HIS A 430 -4.39 9.55 -13.61
C HIS A 430 -2.88 9.74 -13.42
N PHE A 431 -2.36 10.96 -13.46
CA PHE A 431 -0.94 11.20 -13.13
C PHE A 431 -0.62 10.77 -11.69
N PHE A 432 -1.47 11.14 -10.73
CA PHE A 432 -1.34 10.72 -9.34
C PHE A 432 -1.54 9.22 -9.16
N ALA A 433 -2.46 8.61 -9.91
CA ALA A 433 -2.66 7.17 -9.93
C ALA A 433 -1.40 6.43 -10.41
N ALA A 434 -0.70 6.92 -11.45
CA ALA A 434 0.55 6.32 -11.91
C ALA A 434 1.61 6.30 -10.78
N ILE A 435 1.77 7.44 -10.09
CA ILE A 435 2.68 7.56 -8.94
C ILE A 435 2.26 6.62 -7.80
N HIS A 436 0.97 6.61 -7.45
CA HIS A 436 0.46 5.82 -6.35
C HIS A 436 0.58 4.31 -6.61
N ASN A 437 0.26 3.85 -7.83
CA ASN A 437 0.41 2.45 -8.23
C ASN A 437 1.87 2.00 -8.22
N ALA A 438 2.82 2.86 -8.61
CA ALA A 438 4.25 2.57 -8.49
C ALA A 438 4.66 2.40 -7.02
N HIS A 439 4.25 3.33 -6.16
CA HIS A 439 4.73 3.44 -4.78
C HIS A 439 4.05 2.51 -3.78
N ARG A 440 2.76 2.23 -3.97
CA ARG A 440 1.93 1.41 -3.09
C ARG A 440 1.63 0.04 -3.64
N GLY A 441 1.83 -0.21 -4.94
CA GLY A 441 1.51 -1.49 -5.54
C GLY A 441 2.68 -2.21 -6.21
N GLU A 442 3.81 -1.53 -6.47
CA GLU A 442 4.83 -2.06 -7.41
C GLU A 442 4.20 -2.52 -8.73
N GLN A 443 3.16 -1.81 -9.20
CA GLN A 443 2.37 -2.26 -10.34
C GLN A 443 3.20 -2.31 -11.63
N PRO A 444 2.89 -3.25 -12.54
CA PRO A 444 3.66 -3.46 -13.77
C PRO A 444 3.58 -2.27 -14.72
N PHE A 445 4.54 -2.23 -15.66
CA PHE A 445 4.73 -1.13 -16.61
C PHE A 445 3.45 -0.77 -17.37
N ASP A 446 2.65 -1.75 -17.77
CA ASP A 446 1.41 -1.56 -18.51
C ASP A 446 0.36 -0.76 -17.74
N ILE A 447 0.22 -0.99 -16.42
CA ILE A 447 -0.65 -0.20 -15.54
C ILE A 447 -0.13 1.23 -15.38
N LEU A 448 1.18 1.39 -15.15
CA LEU A 448 1.80 2.71 -15.02
C LEU A 448 1.68 3.52 -16.32
N TYR A 449 1.95 2.86 -17.45
CA TYR A 449 1.86 3.44 -18.79
C TYR A 449 0.42 3.79 -19.16
N TYR A 450 -0.55 2.93 -18.82
CA TYR A 450 -1.97 3.23 -19.01
C TYR A 450 -2.34 4.54 -18.33
N HIS A 451 -2.01 4.71 -17.06
CA HIS A 451 -2.33 5.93 -16.33
C HIS A 451 -1.58 7.15 -16.86
N CYS A 452 -0.30 7.02 -17.21
CA CYS A 452 0.44 8.12 -17.86
C CYS A 452 -0.20 8.52 -19.20
N LEU A 453 -0.62 7.54 -20.00
CA LEU A 453 -1.24 7.80 -21.29
C LEU A 453 -2.63 8.44 -21.14
N GLN A 454 -3.48 7.93 -20.24
CA GLN A 454 -4.78 8.51 -19.97
C GLN A 454 -4.66 9.94 -19.45
N SER A 455 -3.66 10.21 -18.63
CA SER A 455 -3.38 11.54 -18.13
C SER A 455 -3.16 12.55 -19.28
N LEU A 456 -2.27 12.23 -20.23
CA LEU A 456 -1.97 13.07 -21.39
C LEU A 456 -3.14 13.16 -22.38
N ASN A 457 -3.85 12.05 -22.63
CA ASN A 457 -5.03 12.03 -23.50
C ASN A 457 -6.14 12.95 -23.02
N LYS A 458 -6.26 13.16 -21.71
CA LYS A 458 -7.28 14.05 -21.12
C LYS A 458 -6.84 15.50 -21.14
N SER A 459 -5.58 15.81 -20.82
CA SER A 459 -5.08 17.17 -20.88
C SER A 459 -3.58 17.27 -21.08
N ALA A 460 -3.16 17.99 -22.12
CA ALA A 460 -1.76 18.32 -22.37
C ALA A 460 -1.14 19.17 -21.24
N LYS A 461 -1.96 19.83 -20.41
CA LYS A 461 -1.45 20.63 -19.28
C LYS A 461 -0.67 19.78 -18.29
N VAL A 462 -0.95 18.48 -18.16
CA VAL A 462 -0.24 17.59 -17.23
C VAL A 462 1.21 17.30 -17.63
N THR A 463 1.59 17.59 -18.88
CA THR A 463 2.94 17.37 -19.42
C THR A 463 4.03 17.90 -18.49
N HIS A 464 3.88 19.14 -18.00
CA HIS A 464 4.88 19.74 -17.12
C HIS A 464 5.03 19.00 -15.78
N LEU A 465 3.96 18.39 -15.25
CA LEU A 465 4.02 17.60 -14.02
C LEU A 465 4.82 16.31 -14.25
N MET A 466 4.59 15.62 -15.36
CA MET A 466 5.38 14.43 -15.73
C MET A 466 6.86 14.75 -15.94
N LEU A 467 7.16 15.86 -16.63
CA LEU A 467 8.54 16.32 -16.84
C LEU A 467 9.21 16.67 -15.50
N ASN A 468 8.54 17.46 -14.66
CA ASN A 468 9.08 17.87 -13.36
C ASN A 468 9.30 16.65 -12.45
N TYR A 469 8.38 15.69 -12.43
CA TYR A 469 8.50 14.46 -11.66
C TYR A 469 9.67 13.60 -12.16
N SER A 470 9.73 13.33 -13.47
CA SER A 470 10.78 12.51 -14.10
C SER A 470 12.17 13.07 -13.83
N GLU A 471 12.32 14.38 -13.87
CA GLU A 471 13.58 15.03 -13.48
C GLU A 471 13.84 14.94 -11.98
N MET A 472 12.85 15.27 -11.14
CA MET A 472 12.98 15.26 -9.68
C MET A 472 13.56 13.94 -9.16
N VAL A 473 13.04 12.81 -9.62
CA VAL A 473 13.45 11.46 -9.17
C VAL A 473 14.71 10.94 -9.86
N SER A 474 15.17 11.61 -10.91
CA SER A 474 16.42 11.28 -11.61
C SER A 474 17.65 12.03 -11.07
N TYR A 475 17.44 12.98 -10.15
CA TYR A 475 18.53 13.65 -9.42
C TYR A 475 18.91 12.86 -8.17
N HIS A 476 20.19 12.90 -7.81
CA HIS A 476 20.66 12.38 -6.51
C HIS A 476 20.26 13.29 -5.33
N THR A 477 19.87 14.53 -5.61
CA THR A 477 19.39 15.48 -4.59
C THR A 477 18.07 15.01 -4.01
N THR A 478 17.99 14.96 -2.67
CA THR A 478 16.75 14.71 -1.93
C THR A 478 15.56 15.48 -2.51
N TRP A 479 14.48 14.76 -2.84
CA TRP A 479 13.32 15.32 -3.54
C TRP A 479 12.72 16.56 -2.86
N CYS A 480 12.65 16.61 -1.52
CA CYS A 480 12.10 17.76 -0.79
C CYS A 480 12.97 19.03 -0.84
N LEU A 481 14.23 18.90 -1.28
CA LEU A 481 15.14 20.00 -1.57
C LEU A 481 15.21 20.35 -3.06
N SER A 482 14.54 19.56 -3.91
CA SER A 482 14.55 19.75 -5.36
C SER A 482 13.73 20.98 -5.76
N LYS A 483 14.30 21.81 -6.65
CA LYS A 483 13.57 22.91 -7.29
C LYS A 483 12.32 22.42 -8.04
N TRP A 484 12.33 21.16 -8.50
CA TRP A 484 11.21 20.56 -9.22
C TRP A 484 10.05 20.21 -8.30
N CYS A 485 10.36 19.69 -7.11
CA CYS A 485 9.37 19.53 -6.04
C CYS A 485 8.75 20.87 -5.67
N LYS A 486 9.57 21.91 -5.44
CA LYS A 486 9.10 23.27 -5.17
C LYS A 486 8.13 23.75 -6.26
N LYS A 487 8.50 23.63 -7.55
CA LYS A 487 7.63 24.01 -8.68
C LYS A 487 6.29 23.26 -8.68
N MET A 488 6.30 21.97 -8.36
CA MET A 488 5.07 21.18 -8.28
C MET A 488 4.15 21.66 -7.14
N PHE A 489 4.70 22.02 -5.98
CA PHE A 489 3.89 22.59 -4.89
C PHE A 489 3.42 24.03 -5.16
N GLU A 490 4.26 24.87 -5.75
CA GLU A 490 3.91 26.26 -6.13
C GLU A 490 2.80 26.31 -7.18
N SER A 491 2.65 25.26 -8.00
CA SER A 491 1.51 25.14 -8.93
C SER A 491 0.15 24.96 -8.24
N GLY A 492 0.13 24.63 -6.94
CA GLY A 492 -1.07 24.30 -6.18
C GLY A 492 -1.63 22.90 -6.44
N GLU A 493 -1.17 22.21 -7.50
CA GLU A 493 -1.69 20.91 -7.93
C GLU A 493 -1.40 19.78 -6.91
N MET A 494 -0.35 19.91 -6.10
CA MET A 494 0.07 18.92 -5.11
C MET A 494 -0.47 19.18 -3.69
N ALA A 495 -1.16 20.30 -3.45
CA ALA A 495 -1.47 20.78 -2.10
C ALA A 495 -2.29 19.77 -1.27
N GLN A 496 -3.13 18.98 -1.94
CA GLN A 496 -4.04 18.03 -1.33
C GLN A 496 -3.40 16.64 -1.11
N PHE A 497 -2.31 16.32 -1.83
CA PHE A 497 -1.66 15.01 -1.80
C PHE A 497 -0.12 15.10 -1.58
N PRO A 498 0.36 15.82 -0.57
CA PRO A 498 1.81 16.01 -0.38
C PRO A 498 2.57 14.69 -0.15
N ASN A 499 1.89 13.67 0.39
CA ASN A 499 2.48 12.38 0.72
C ASN A 499 2.56 11.40 -0.46
N ILE A 500 2.09 11.79 -1.66
CA ILE A 500 2.11 10.92 -2.84
C ILE A 500 3.50 10.82 -3.48
N LEU A 501 4.36 11.83 -3.25
CA LEU A 501 5.69 11.93 -3.86
C LEU A 501 6.63 10.89 -3.30
N GLN A 502 7.40 11.13 -2.25
CA GLN A 502 8.19 10.08 -1.60
C GLN A 502 8.27 10.30 -0.08
N PRO A 503 8.43 9.27 0.76
CA PRO A 503 8.73 9.44 2.18
C PRO A 503 10.05 10.19 2.37
N ASN A 504 10.17 10.97 3.45
CA ASN A 504 11.35 11.81 3.71
C ASN A 504 12.66 11.03 3.92
N ASN A 505 12.60 9.71 4.12
CA ASN A 505 13.74 8.85 4.45
C ASN A 505 14.08 7.83 3.36
N LEU A 506 13.37 7.85 2.23
CA LEU A 506 13.58 6.93 1.11
C LEU A 506 13.71 7.73 -0.17
N TYR A 507 14.62 7.28 -1.02
CA TYR A 507 14.83 7.91 -2.30
C TYR A 507 14.73 6.85 -3.39
N LEU A 508 13.74 6.98 -4.25
CA LEU A 508 13.53 6.08 -5.37
C LEU A 508 13.90 6.80 -6.66
N MET A 509 14.59 6.09 -7.56
CA MET A 509 14.79 6.55 -8.93
C MET A 509 13.56 6.37 -9.82
N ASP A 510 12.54 5.68 -9.31
CA ASP A 510 11.26 5.39 -9.98
C ASP A 510 11.42 4.92 -11.42
N ILE A 511 12.36 3.98 -11.64
CA ILE A 511 12.80 3.55 -12.98
C ILE A 511 11.61 3.19 -13.86
N ALA A 512 10.77 2.24 -13.43
CA ALA A 512 9.62 1.78 -14.20
C ALA A 512 8.57 2.87 -14.47
N LEU A 513 8.33 3.75 -13.50
CA LEU A 513 7.38 4.86 -13.65
C LEU A 513 7.89 5.93 -14.60
N VAL A 514 9.17 6.31 -14.51
CA VAL A 514 9.78 7.27 -15.44
C VAL A 514 9.85 6.70 -16.85
N ASP A 515 10.13 5.41 -17.00
CA ASP A 515 10.12 4.75 -18.31
C ASP A 515 8.68 4.76 -18.90
N ALA A 516 7.65 4.53 -18.07
CA ALA A 516 6.25 4.65 -18.48
C ALA A 516 5.86 6.09 -18.86
N MET A 517 6.32 7.09 -18.10
CA MET A 517 6.11 8.51 -18.42
C MET A 517 6.80 8.88 -19.74
N ALA A 518 8.04 8.43 -19.95
CA ALA A 518 8.80 8.70 -21.17
C ALA A 518 8.10 8.09 -22.39
N ALA A 519 7.65 6.84 -22.31
CA ALA A 519 6.90 6.18 -23.37
C ALA A 519 5.59 6.94 -23.70
N ALA A 520 4.85 7.39 -22.67
CA ALA A 520 3.59 8.11 -22.85
C ALA A 520 3.78 9.50 -23.47
N LEU A 521 4.81 10.22 -23.04
CA LEU A 521 5.21 11.52 -23.58
C LEU A 521 5.71 11.40 -25.03
N LYS A 522 6.48 10.35 -25.34
CA LYS A 522 6.97 10.07 -26.69
C LYS A 522 5.82 9.83 -27.67
N ARG A 523 4.77 9.13 -27.24
CA ARG A 523 3.53 8.96 -28.02
C ARG A 523 2.80 10.29 -28.28
N HIS A 524 3.03 11.29 -27.45
CA HIS A 524 2.54 12.67 -27.61
C HIS A 524 3.59 13.63 -28.23
N GLY A 525 4.65 13.09 -28.85
CA GLY A 525 5.65 13.87 -29.57
C GLY A 525 6.74 14.51 -28.69
N ILE A 526 6.86 14.12 -27.42
CA ILE A 526 7.86 14.65 -26.48
C ILE A 526 8.79 13.51 -26.05
N ASP A 527 9.96 13.41 -26.69
CA ASP A 527 10.97 12.42 -26.31
C ASP A 527 11.89 12.96 -25.20
N ILE A 528 11.76 12.37 -24.00
CA ILE A 528 12.59 12.72 -22.84
C ILE A 528 13.67 11.68 -22.53
N GLU A 529 13.69 10.53 -23.20
CA GLU A 529 14.58 9.42 -22.87
C GLU A 529 16.06 9.85 -22.90
N PRO A 530 16.56 10.57 -23.93
CA PRO A 530 17.96 10.98 -23.98
C PRO A 530 18.34 11.94 -22.84
N ARG A 531 17.42 12.83 -22.46
CA ARG A 531 17.63 13.82 -21.39
C ARG A 531 17.69 13.13 -20.03
N ILE A 532 16.76 12.22 -19.75
CA ILE A 532 16.72 11.46 -18.49
C ILE A 532 17.94 10.54 -18.38
N LEU A 533 18.32 9.85 -19.46
CA LEU A 533 19.53 9.02 -19.48
C LEU A 533 20.79 9.84 -19.17
N LYS A 534 20.95 10.98 -19.83
CA LYS A 534 22.09 11.90 -19.58
C LYS A 534 22.11 12.38 -18.14
N LEU A 535 20.95 12.74 -17.58
CA LEU A 535 20.83 13.18 -16.20
C LEU A 535 21.19 12.05 -15.22
N ARG A 536 20.61 10.87 -15.37
CA ARG A 536 20.91 9.71 -14.51
C ARG A 536 22.39 9.36 -14.54
N LYS A 537 23.04 9.38 -15.71
CA LYS A 537 24.49 9.18 -15.82
C LYS A 537 25.28 10.23 -15.06
N LYS A 538 24.92 11.51 -15.19
CA LYS A 538 25.60 12.60 -14.48
C LYS A 538 25.50 12.44 -12.96
N GLU A 539 24.34 12.05 -12.46
CA GLU A 539 24.03 12.06 -11.02
C GLU A 539 24.38 10.74 -10.32
N HIS A 540 24.27 9.60 -11.02
CA HIS A 540 24.32 8.26 -10.44
C HIS A 540 25.42 7.34 -11.00
N SER A 541 26.25 7.80 -11.93
CA SER A 541 27.39 7.00 -12.41
C SER A 541 28.67 7.23 -11.57
N PHE A 542 29.75 6.53 -11.93
CA PHE A 542 31.05 6.62 -11.28
C PHE A 542 31.75 7.98 -11.40
N LEU A 543 31.16 8.97 -12.10
CA LEU A 543 31.72 10.31 -12.23
C LEU A 543 32.04 10.96 -10.87
N ASN A 544 31.32 10.57 -9.81
CA ASN A 544 31.51 11.07 -8.45
C ASN A 544 32.20 10.05 -7.52
N GLY A 545 32.84 9.01 -8.08
CA GLY A 545 33.57 8.00 -7.32
C GLY A 545 32.82 6.67 -7.17
N LYS A 546 32.90 6.08 -5.97
CA LYS A 546 32.24 4.79 -5.66
C LYS A 546 30.74 4.98 -5.40
N ILE A 547 29.95 3.99 -5.82
CA ILE A 547 28.49 3.94 -5.61
C ILE A 547 28.21 2.90 -4.53
N ASN A 548 27.41 3.25 -3.51
CA ASN A 548 26.91 2.31 -2.52
C ASN A 548 25.54 1.77 -2.97
N LEU A 549 25.50 0.55 -3.48
CA LEU A 549 24.28 -0.09 -3.98
C LEU A 549 23.25 -0.41 -2.88
N LEU A 550 23.63 -0.29 -1.60
CA LEU A 550 22.68 -0.42 -0.48
C LEU A 550 21.89 0.86 -0.20
N GLU A 551 22.17 1.97 -0.90
CA GLU A 551 21.32 3.15 -0.85
C GLU A 551 19.97 2.89 -1.52
N SER A 552 18.91 3.53 -1.03
CA SER A 552 17.52 3.27 -1.46
C SER A 552 17.31 3.42 -2.96
N TYR A 553 18.00 4.39 -3.59
CA TYR A 553 17.96 4.64 -5.04
C TYR A 553 18.21 3.38 -5.86
N TYR A 554 19.10 2.52 -5.37
CA TYR A 554 19.67 1.43 -6.15
C TYR A 554 19.04 0.08 -5.83
N HIS A 555 18.09 -0.05 -4.90
CA HIS A 555 17.54 -1.38 -4.58
C HIS A 555 16.06 -1.38 -4.21
N LEU A 556 15.46 -0.21 -3.96
CA LEU A 556 14.02 -0.11 -3.72
C LEU A 556 13.30 0.25 -5.01
N ALA A 557 12.15 -0.37 -5.22
CA ALA A 557 11.22 -0.04 -6.30
C ALA A 557 9.91 0.57 -5.78
N SER A 558 9.65 0.50 -4.47
CA SER A 558 8.46 1.07 -3.82
C SER A 558 8.65 1.32 -2.32
N TYR A 559 7.62 1.87 -1.67
CA TYR A 559 7.59 2.04 -0.22
C TYR A 559 7.10 0.80 0.53
N ILE A 560 6.42 -0.15 -0.11
CA ILE A 560 6.02 -1.39 0.57
C ILE A 560 7.27 -2.12 1.10
N ALA A 561 8.33 -2.18 0.29
CA ALA A 561 9.61 -2.79 0.68
C ALA A 561 10.27 -2.11 1.90
N SER A 562 9.90 -0.87 2.23
CA SER A 562 10.54 -0.05 3.27
C SER A 562 10.01 -0.25 4.69
N TYR A 563 8.86 -0.90 4.87
CA TYR A 563 8.27 -1.18 6.18
C TYR A 563 9.01 -2.29 6.96
N ARG A 564 10.28 -2.55 6.62
CA ARG A 564 11.13 -3.58 7.22
C ARG A 564 12.09 -2.94 8.24
N PRO A 565 12.51 -3.69 9.28
CA PRO A 565 13.37 -3.14 10.33
C PRO A 565 14.64 -2.53 9.73
N ASN A 566 14.94 -1.29 10.13
CA ASN A 566 16.16 -0.59 9.72
C ASN A 566 17.36 -1.23 10.40
N ASN A 567 18.02 -2.16 9.71
CA ASN A 567 19.26 -2.80 10.17
C ASN A 567 20.45 -2.04 9.56
N SER A 568 21.61 -2.11 10.20
CA SER A 568 22.86 -1.59 9.63
C SER A 568 23.38 -2.37 8.41
N TYR A 569 22.60 -3.32 7.90
CA TYR A 569 22.90 -4.19 6.76
C TYR A 569 21.59 -4.57 6.06
N TYR A 570 21.67 -4.93 4.78
CA TYR A 570 20.53 -5.38 3.99
C TYR A 570 20.16 -6.84 4.30
N LYS A 571 18.86 -7.15 4.34
CA LYS A 571 18.32 -8.52 4.50
C LYS A 571 17.52 -8.92 3.26
N ALA A 572 17.90 -10.01 2.63
CA ALA A 572 17.18 -10.61 1.52
C ALA A 572 16.06 -11.50 2.06
N PHE A 573 14.81 -11.09 1.86
CA PHE A 573 13.63 -11.88 2.25
C PHE A 573 13.03 -12.67 1.07
N SER A 574 13.78 -12.74 -0.02
CA SER A 574 13.41 -13.41 -1.26
C SER A 574 14.64 -14.13 -1.80
N PRO A 575 14.48 -15.21 -2.58
CA PRO A 575 15.59 -15.88 -3.24
C PRO A 575 16.36 -14.98 -4.22
N GLN A 576 15.81 -13.83 -4.58
CA GLN A 576 16.46 -12.85 -5.45
C GLN A 576 16.56 -11.49 -4.76
N SER A 577 17.73 -10.86 -4.83
CA SER A 577 17.92 -9.44 -4.49
C SER A 577 18.34 -8.69 -5.75
N ARG A 578 17.70 -7.55 -6.03
CA ARG A 578 17.97 -6.74 -7.22
C ARG A 578 18.55 -5.39 -6.83
N PHE A 579 19.57 -4.98 -7.58
CA PHE A 579 20.26 -3.71 -7.43
C PHE A 579 20.41 -3.03 -8.79
N PHE A 580 20.37 -1.71 -8.84
CA PHE A 580 20.44 -0.90 -10.05
C PHE A 580 21.76 -0.15 -10.10
N LEU A 581 22.44 -0.22 -11.23
CA LEU A 581 23.69 0.47 -11.50
C LEU A 581 23.57 1.32 -12.75
N VAL A 582 23.89 2.61 -12.67
CA VAL A 582 23.90 3.50 -13.84
C VAL A 582 25.32 3.63 -14.39
N THR A 583 25.57 3.10 -15.58
CA THR A 583 26.89 3.13 -16.24
C THR A 583 26.77 2.92 -17.75
N GLY A 584 27.87 3.04 -18.49
CA GLY A 584 27.94 2.74 -19.93
C GLY A 584 28.78 1.50 -20.24
N VAL A 585 28.67 1.02 -21.47
CA VAL A 585 29.40 -0.15 -22.02
C VAL A 585 30.93 0.01 -21.99
N ASP A 586 31.42 1.25 -21.96
CA ASP A 586 32.85 1.56 -22.02
C ASP A 586 33.56 1.45 -20.66
N ASN A 587 32.87 0.98 -19.62
CA ASN A 587 33.40 0.96 -18.26
C ASN A 587 33.36 -0.44 -17.68
N ASP A 588 34.54 -1.04 -17.49
CA ASP A 588 34.67 -2.17 -16.59
C ASP A 588 34.35 -1.73 -15.15
N VAL A 589 33.62 -2.57 -14.43
CA VAL A 589 33.13 -2.27 -13.08
C VAL A 589 33.70 -3.27 -12.09
N GLU A 590 34.28 -2.76 -11.01
CA GLU A 590 34.62 -3.57 -9.84
C GLU A 590 33.46 -3.50 -8.83
N LEU A 591 32.88 -4.65 -8.51
CA LEU A 591 31.90 -4.79 -7.43
C LEU A 591 32.57 -5.35 -6.17
N LYS A 592 32.38 -4.68 -5.04
CA LYS A 592 32.78 -5.14 -3.71
C LYS A 592 31.56 -5.53 -2.91
N LEU A 593 31.47 -6.81 -2.57
CA LEU A 593 30.35 -7.38 -1.84
C LEU A 593 30.84 -7.97 -0.52
N THR A 594 30.23 -7.57 0.59
CA THR A 594 30.41 -8.19 1.90
C THR A 594 29.08 -8.81 2.32
N TYR A 595 28.99 -10.14 2.32
CA TYR A 595 27.74 -10.84 2.58
C TYR A 595 27.92 -12.07 3.47
N ARG A 596 26.78 -12.60 3.93
CA ARG A 596 26.65 -13.95 4.50
C ARG A 596 25.28 -14.54 4.14
N VAL A 597 25.18 -15.86 4.25
CA VAL A 597 23.95 -16.63 4.16
C VAL A 597 23.63 -17.14 5.56
N PRO A 598 22.65 -16.58 6.27
CA PRO A 598 22.30 -17.05 7.60
C PRO A 598 21.77 -18.49 7.55
N HIS A 599 22.34 -19.37 8.39
CA HIS A 599 21.88 -20.76 8.55
C HIS A 599 21.92 -21.61 7.26
N PRO A 600 23.08 -21.69 6.57
CA PRO A 600 23.22 -22.55 5.41
C PRO A 600 23.00 -24.01 5.82
N ASP A 601 22.40 -24.82 4.95
CA ASP A 601 22.24 -26.24 5.25
C ASP A 601 23.61 -26.91 5.27
N ARG A 602 24.07 -27.28 6.47
CA ARG A 602 25.36 -27.94 6.69
C ARG A 602 25.44 -29.32 6.02
N ASN A 603 24.30 -29.92 5.66
CA ASN A 603 24.24 -31.19 4.96
C ASN A 603 24.37 -31.03 3.43
N LEU A 604 24.03 -29.86 2.88
CA LEU A 604 24.25 -29.53 1.47
C LEU A 604 25.68 -28.98 1.32
N LYS A 605 26.64 -29.88 1.07
CA LYS A 605 28.08 -29.58 1.08
C LYS A 605 28.58 -28.43 0.18
N LYS A 606 27.74 -27.78 -0.63
CA LYS A 606 28.09 -26.58 -1.45
C LYS A 606 26.85 -25.74 -1.80
N GLU A 607 26.21 -25.09 -0.84
CA GLU A 607 25.28 -24.00 -1.19
C GLU A 607 26.03 -22.86 -1.87
N LYS A 608 25.46 -22.34 -2.96
CA LYS A 608 26.07 -21.34 -3.83
C LYS A 608 25.18 -20.10 -3.90
N VAL A 609 25.82 -18.94 -3.99
CA VAL A 609 25.20 -17.66 -4.33
C VAL A 609 25.61 -17.33 -5.75
N PHE A 610 24.65 -16.97 -6.60
CA PHE A 610 24.94 -16.58 -7.98
C PHE A 610 24.74 -15.08 -8.15
N LEU A 611 25.62 -14.46 -8.94
CA LEU A 611 25.52 -13.06 -9.30
C LEU A 611 25.33 -12.96 -10.82
N ASP A 612 24.24 -12.32 -11.21
CA ASP A 612 23.88 -12.03 -12.59
C ASP A 612 23.88 -10.52 -12.82
N VAL A 613 24.24 -10.11 -14.03
CA VAL A 613 24.11 -8.73 -14.49
C VAL A 613 23.28 -8.76 -15.77
N ASN A 614 22.18 -8.00 -15.79
CA ASN A 614 21.22 -7.97 -16.89
C ASN A 614 20.69 -9.37 -17.29
N ASN A 615 20.45 -10.23 -16.30
CA ASN A 615 20.08 -11.64 -16.46
C ASN A 615 21.15 -12.52 -17.14
N CYS A 616 22.40 -12.05 -17.20
CA CYS A 616 23.54 -12.82 -17.67
C CYS A 616 24.44 -13.20 -16.49
N PHE A 617 24.68 -14.49 -16.33
CA PHE A 617 25.54 -15.04 -15.28
C PHE A 617 26.95 -14.42 -15.31
N GLN A 618 27.42 -13.98 -14.15
CA GLN A 618 28.77 -13.42 -13.98
C GLN A 618 29.65 -14.29 -13.10
N LYS A 619 29.13 -14.69 -11.92
CA LYS A 619 29.95 -15.35 -10.91
C LYS A 619 29.15 -16.25 -9.98
N GLU A 620 29.76 -17.38 -9.65
CA GLU A 620 29.37 -18.25 -8.56
C GLU A 620 30.21 -17.92 -7.32
N LEU A 621 29.56 -17.71 -6.19
CA LEU A 621 30.17 -17.41 -4.89
C LEU A 621 29.75 -18.45 -3.84
N PRO A 622 30.57 -18.75 -2.83
CA PRO A 622 30.24 -19.75 -1.83
C PRO A 622 29.27 -19.21 -0.76
N ALA A 623 28.36 -20.03 -0.23
CA ALA A 623 27.55 -19.63 0.93
C ALA A 623 28.34 -19.79 2.24
N PHE A 624 28.35 -18.75 3.08
CA PHE A 624 29.00 -18.75 4.40
C PHE A 624 28.04 -18.24 5.48
N ASP A 625 28.08 -18.82 6.68
CA ASP A 625 27.30 -18.33 7.83
C ASP A 625 27.95 -17.14 8.56
N TYR A 626 29.15 -16.73 8.13
CA TYR A 626 29.89 -15.56 8.60
C TYR A 626 30.16 -14.57 7.47
N TRP A 627 30.43 -13.31 7.83
CA TRP A 627 30.70 -12.25 6.86
C TRP A 627 31.97 -12.53 6.06
N GLN A 628 31.87 -12.47 4.74
CA GLN A 628 32.98 -12.62 3.82
C GLN A 628 33.00 -11.51 2.77
N ASN A 629 34.21 -11.16 2.34
CA ASN A 629 34.46 -10.10 1.36
C ASN A 629 34.77 -10.71 0.00
N PHE A 630 34.09 -10.22 -1.03
CA PHE A 630 34.30 -10.60 -2.41
C PHE A 630 34.50 -9.35 -3.25
N THR A 631 35.42 -9.46 -4.21
CA THR A 631 35.62 -8.48 -5.26
C THR A 631 35.49 -9.19 -6.59
N LEU A 632 34.66 -8.66 -7.49
CA LEU A 632 34.53 -9.20 -8.85
C LEU A 632 34.61 -8.06 -9.86
N LYS A 633 35.12 -8.37 -11.05
CA LYS A 633 35.12 -7.47 -12.19
C LYS A 633 33.99 -7.87 -13.14
N VAL A 634 33.15 -6.92 -13.51
CA VAL A 634 32.12 -7.04 -14.53
C VAL A 634 32.64 -6.32 -15.77
N PRO A 635 32.90 -7.03 -16.88
CA PRO A 635 33.33 -6.42 -18.12
C PRO A 635 32.30 -5.42 -18.67
N GLY A 636 32.76 -4.31 -19.24
CA GLY A 636 31.90 -3.28 -19.82
C GLY A 636 30.96 -3.83 -20.91
N GLN A 637 31.43 -4.81 -21.69
CA GLN A 637 30.64 -5.53 -22.70
C GLN A 637 29.42 -6.31 -22.14
N SER A 638 29.38 -6.59 -20.84
CA SER A 638 28.21 -7.21 -20.17
C SER A 638 27.22 -6.17 -19.65
N LEU A 639 27.55 -4.89 -19.76
CA LEU A 639 26.73 -3.76 -19.34
C LEU A 639 25.95 -3.22 -20.53
N LYS A 640 24.91 -2.45 -20.21
CA LYS A 640 24.11 -1.66 -21.14
C LYS A 640 24.39 -0.19 -20.88
N ASP A 641 24.13 0.63 -21.88
CA ASP A 641 24.20 2.07 -21.71
C ASP A 641 23.00 2.58 -20.88
N GLY A 642 23.28 3.06 -19.66
CA GLY A 642 22.27 3.50 -18.70
C GLY A 642 22.09 2.53 -17.54
N ILE A 643 20.85 2.10 -17.31
CA ILE A 643 20.48 1.29 -16.14
C ILE A 643 20.83 -0.18 -16.39
N ASN A 644 21.57 -0.75 -15.45
CA ASN A 644 21.94 -2.15 -15.38
C ASN A 644 21.34 -2.77 -14.12
N THR A 645 20.84 -3.99 -14.22
CA THR A 645 20.29 -4.72 -13.07
C THR A 645 21.29 -5.77 -12.62
N ILE A 646 21.76 -5.66 -11.38
CA ILE A 646 22.57 -6.68 -10.71
C ILE A 646 21.63 -7.52 -9.84
N THR A 647 21.57 -8.82 -10.10
CA THR A 647 20.74 -9.76 -9.36
C THR A 647 21.62 -10.71 -8.56
N ILE A 648 21.36 -10.84 -7.27
CA ILE A 648 21.94 -11.87 -6.42
C ILE A 648 20.88 -12.96 -6.22
N LEU A 649 21.20 -14.18 -6.64
CA LEU A 649 20.39 -15.37 -6.42
C LEU A 649 20.93 -16.09 -5.18
N TRP A 650 20.10 -16.16 -4.15
CA TRP A 650 20.43 -16.79 -2.88
C TRP A 650 20.06 -18.27 -2.87
N PRO A 651 20.79 -19.11 -2.12
CA PRO A 651 20.40 -20.49 -1.91
C PRO A 651 19.05 -20.56 -1.17
N PRO A 652 18.20 -21.57 -1.43
CA PRO A 652 16.95 -21.74 -0.70
C PRO A 652 17.22 -21.92 0.79
N ASN A 653 16.57 -21.13 1.65
CA ASN A 653 16.68 -21.34 3.09
C ASN A 653 15.75 -22.49 3.54
N ILE A 654 16.32 -23.51 4.19
CA ILE A 654 15.61 -24.71 4.68
C ILE A 654 15.40 -24.64 6.21
N CYS A 655 16.10 -23.76 6.93
CA CYS A 655 16.16 -23.83 8.39
C CYS A 655 15.15 -22.93 9.10
N TYR A 656 14.08 -23.54 9.62
CA TYR A 656 13.17 -22.94 10.59
C TYR A 656 13.70 -23.19 12.01
N LYS A 657 14.04 -22.14 12.76
CA LYS A 657 14.44 -22.31 14.18
C LYS A 657 13.24 -22.63 15.06
N LYS A 658 13.36 -23.68 15.87
CA LYS A 658 12.41 -24.04 16.94
C LYS A 658 12.54 -23.19 18.21
N ASP A 659 13.63 -22.43 18.37
CA ASP A 659 13.98 -21.83 19.66
C ASP A 659 13.65 -20.34 19.75
N VAL A 660 12.38 -20.00 20.03
CA VAL A 660 12.02 -18.79 20.80
C VAL A 660 10.67 -19.03 21.48
N LYS A 661 10.64 -19.59 22.70
CA LYS A 661 9.39 -19.78 23.45
C LYS A 661 9.14 -18.82 24.62
N ASN A 662 10.06 -17.93 25.00
CA ASN A 662 9.95 -17.21 26.29
C ASN A 662 10.28 -15.69 26.25
N GLY A 663 9.89 -14.94 25.20
CA GLY A 663 10.12 -13.49 25.11
C GLY A 663 8.83 -12.63 25.25
N PRO A 664 8.89 -11.37 25.75
CA PRO A 664 7.72 -10.48 25.84
C PRO A 664 7.12 -10.10 24.47
N VAL A 665 5.89 -9.58 24.41
CA VAL A 665 5.07 -9.32 23.19
C VAL A 665 5.81 -8.69 22.01
N ARG A 666 6.72 -7.75 22.26
CA ARG A 666 7.55 -7.14 21.20
C ARG A 666 8.39 -8.21 20.47
N PHE A 667 8.93 -9.18 21.21
CA PHE A 667 9.59 -10.35 20.65
C PHE A 667 8.63 -11.30 19.94
N GLN A 668 7.36 -11.39 20.32
CA GLN A 668 6.38 -12.24 19.63
C GLN A 668 5.98 -11.67 18.26
N ARG A 669 5.82 -10.34 18.13
CA ARG A 669 5.59 -9.69 16.83
C ARG A 669 6.83 -9.75 15.94
N ASP A 670 8.02 -9.54 16.51
CA ASP A 670 9.28 -9.71 15.79
C ASP A 670 9.51 -11.18 15.39
N LEU A 671 9.09 -12.12 16.23
CA LEU A 671 9.12 -13.56 15.96
C LEU A 671 8.13 -13.94 14.86
N MET A 672 6.91 -13.40 14.85
CA MET A 672 5.98 -13.56 13.74
C MET A 672 6.58 -13.05 12.43
N ASN A 673 7.19 -11.86 12.43
CA ASN A 673 7.87 -11.33 11.25
C ASN A 673 9.05 -12.21 10.80
N GLN A 674 9.84 -12.76 11.74
CA GLN A 674 10.94 -13.69 11.44
C GLN A 674 10.45 -15.03 10.89
N MET A 675 9.33 -15.55 11.41
CA MET A 675 8.72 -16.79 10.93
C MET A 675 8.00 -16.59 9.59
N MET A 676 7.45 -15.40 9.35
CA MET A 676 6.79 -15.03 8.10
C MET A 676 7.79 -14.90 6.96
N TYR A 677 8.92 -14.25 7.19
CA TYR A 677 9.85 -13.87 6.14
C TYR A 677 11.24 -14.45 6.42
N PRO A 678 11.56 -15.64 5.88
CA PRO A 678 12.91 -16.19 6.00
C PRO A 678 13.94 -15.23 5.41
N VAL A 679 15.12 -15.15 6.03
CA VAL A 679 16.25 -14.38 5.48
C VAL A 679 17.11 -15.33 4.65
N TYR A 680 17.18 -15.10 3.35
CA TYR A 680 17.97 -15.89 2.40
C TYR A 680 19.44 -15.45 2.35
N GLY A 681 19.71 -14.20 2.73
CA GLY A 681 21.03 -13.60 2.65
C GLY A 681 21.08 -12.25 3.33
N GLU A 682 22.27 -11.84 3.73
CA GLU A 682 22.50 -10.55 4.34
C GLU A 682 23.71 -9.88 3.70
N ILE A 683 23.62 -8.58 3.45
CA ILE A 683 24.69 -7.80 2.81
C ILE A 683 25.04 -6.62 3.69
N TYR A 684 26.27 -6.61 4.19
CA TYR A 684 26.82 -5.52 5.00
C TYR A 684 27.36 -4.38 4.15
N ARG A 685 27.95 -4.70 2.99
CA ARG A 685 28.51 -3.73 2.06
C ARG A 685 28.26 -4.19 0.63
N PHE A 686 27.79 -3.28 -0.22
CA PHE A 686 27.74 -3.50 -1.65
C PHE A 686 28.13 -2.22 -2.37
N GLU A 687 29.34 -2.19 -2.92
CA GLU A 687 29.88 -1.02 -3.61
C GLU A 687 30.22 -1.35 -5.06
N ALA A 688 30.01 -0.39 -5.96
CA ALA A 688 30.49 -0.44 -7.33
C ALA A 688 31.46 0.72 -7.59
N LYS A 689 32.53 0.48 -8.33
CA LYS A 689 33.41 1.53 -8.87
C LYS A 689 33.91 1.17 -10.26
N ARG A 690 34.34 2.18 -11.02
CA ARG A 690 35.07 1.96 -12.27
C ARG A 690 36.40 1.26 -11.99
N VAL A 691 36.78 0.29 -12.84
CA VAL A 691 38.15 -0.22 -12.88
C VAL A 691 39.00 0.86 -13.53
N GLU A 692 39.94 1.42 -12.77
CA GLU A 692 40.94 2.31 -13.36
C GLU A 692 41.77 1.51 -14.36
N ALA A 693 41.94 2.02 -15.57
CA ALA A 693 42.95 1.49 -16.47
C ALA A 693 44.28 1.57 -15.71
N GLN A 694 44.99 0.46 -15.59
CA GLN A 694 46.36 0.52 -15.11
C GLN A 694 47.08 1.48 -16.05
N ASP A 695 47.56 2.61 -15.50
CA ASP A 695 48.54 3.45 -16.15
C ASP A 695 49.68 2.52 -16.58
N ILE A 696 49.70 2.19 -17.88
CA ILE A 696 50.89 1.62 -18.52
C ILE A 696 51.87 2.80 -18.55
N ARG A 697 52.61 2.97 -17.46
CA ARG A 697 53.80 3.83 -17.43
C ARG A 697 54.98 3.09 -17.98
#